data_AF-A0A960M6Z1-F1
#
_entry.id   AF-A0A960M6Z1-F1
#
_cell.length_a   1.000
_cell.length_b   1.000
_cell.length_c   1.000
_cell.angle_alpha   90.00
_cell.angle_beta   90.00
_cell.angle_gamma   90.00
#
_symmetry.space_group_name_H-M   'P 1'
#
loop_
_entity.id
_entity.type
_entity.pdbx_description
1 polymer ?
#
loop_
_entity_poly.entity_id
_entity_poly.type
_entity_poly.pdbx_seq_one_letter_code
_entity_poly.pdbx_strand_id
1 'polypeptide(L)'
;MSADVTHSKEFNTVCNFDTTHNNVAKQDNIEVVIQKVSRICTSVIQHLQSSENKLDKEKIAQFSQKVSIINDQFEAEGKGVPFAVHLYTLNLLTELKEKLSSNNQSITKHPFLLELKSLSAEEQIESPIEVAKSLYSFQKNTLIPALEAATSLEELEVLKPVIILCSSLGNKVSEVDKKGVLKGFVTDSKQLYIFKIAKLDPVYEALTEYEPGSLAGLEREKRRSALAIKLNNCLDNIERAISTGLVPIEDKIAIYNALIAMQQDFAVHGAGEELDAVVNRAASLFDVQEGIKSSFPIELPHLSAEEIQGPLKPILKKLVAFERDHLIPALQGVSSQEELKALEPLVDQCIALKEKVQAVDKGALEDTHVQMIHLYNAKDSETKPIYSSLLSYEKGSIENLDQKPLREKVATRISKFIKSLISELGHPIFKEPQKRALYDSLIKMQQEFNEYGDGALLDPAIKEMRQVLGIPEPKLQVVQQSKHKEPAPKKDLFAMWEKRAEEANKQQVPSNAVGSGSKAVSTPVRKQKEVSPEVRRERSLQIVQTKLSSLDIQSGSFRADIFEIKEQIKTLHSLPGSSKTEFAHLENALEVLMNPETLGISSEEKLLMGFLLTKHKLGNIDLAKFAKPSEDINNPDDLKKISVRVLASYAEQERVTVLDAQSNMLRALKQEALHPERLEATASRVVDIARSAAKQTRFRLFTDVHALTPPLNHQFITLFPALVSVFEKFSQEVILTELESKWTEIEHL
;
A
#
# COMPACT_ATOMS: atom_id res chain seq x y z
N MET A 1 4.57 -8.24 -66.69
CA MET A 1 5.32 -9.51 -66.59
C MET A 1 5.65 -9.73 -65.13
N SER A 2 5.29 -10.88 -64.55
CA SER A 2 5.63 -11.18 -63.15
C SER A 2 7.08 -11.64 -63.08
N ALA A 3 8.00 -10.71 -62.83
CA ALA A 3 9.41 -11.01 -62.64
C ALA A 3 9.65 -11.42 -61.17
N ASP A 4 9.59 -12.72 -60.91
CA ASP A 4 10.09 -13.29 -59.66
C ASP A 4 11.59 -12.98 -59.54
N VAL A 5 11.97 -12.24 -58.50
CA VAL A 5 13.34 -11.76 -58.30
C VAL A 5 14.32 -12.92 -58.08
N THR A 6 13.86 -14.07 -57.56
CA THR A 6 14.69 -15.26 -57.36
C THR A 6 15.16 -15.89 -58.68
N HIS A 7 14.47 -15.59 -59.79
CA HIS A 7 14.84 -16.00 -61.15
C HIS A 7 15.64 -14.93 -61.91
N SER A 8 15.91 -13.76 -61.32
CA SER A 8 16.71 -12.71 -61.95
C SER A 8 18.18 -13.11 -62.09
N LYS A 9 18.86 -12.61 -63.13
CA LYS A 9 20.32 -12.81 -63.30
C LYS A 9 21.10 -12.19 -62.13
N GLU A 10 20.59 -11.09 -61.58
CA GLU A 10 21.24 -10.31 -60.51
C GLU A 10 21.24 -11.07 -59.19
N PHE A 11 20.09 -11.63 -58.80
CA PHE A 11 19.96 -12.54 -57.65
C PHE A 11 20.90 -13.74 -57.77
N ASN A 12 20.83 -14.45 -58.91
CA ASN A 12 21.68 -15.62 -59.18
C ASN A 12 23.18 -15.28 -59.21
N THR A 13 23.56 -14.03 -59.51
CA THR A 13 24.97 -13.58 -59.43
C THR A 13 25.47 -13.54 -57.99
N VAL A 14 24.63 -13.20 -57.01
CA VAL A 14 24.99 -13.18 -55.58
C VAL A 14 25.01 -14.61 -55.01
N CYS A 15 23.98 -15.41 -55.30
CA CYS A 15 23.91 -16.81 -54.81
C CYS A 15 25.10 -17.65 -55.30
N ASN A 16 25.50 -17.49 -56.56
CA ASN A 16 26.61 -18.22 -57.18
C ASN A 16 27.97 -17.55 -56.98
N PHE A 17 28.08 -16.48 -56.18
CA PHE A 17 29.37 -15.84 -55.93
C PHE A 17 30.29 -16.74 -55.10
N ASP A 18 31.53 -16.92 -55.56
CA ASP A 18 32.56 -17.69 -54.85
C ASP A 18 33.16 -16.84 -53.72
N THR A 19 32.44 -16.84 -52.60
CA THR A 19 32.85 -16.29 -51.30
C THR A 19 33.99 -17.06 -50.64
N THR A 20 34.36 -18.24 -51.14
CA THR A 20 35.41 -19.10 -50.56
C THR A 20 36.80 -18.75 -51.09
N HIS A 21 36.92 -18.38 -52.37
CA HIS A 21 38.19 -17.99 -52.98
C HIS A 21 38.33 -16.48 -53.21
N ASN A 22 37.23 -15.70 -53.13
CA ASN A 22 37.25 -14.24 -53.28
C ASN A 22 36.76 -13.54 -52.00
N ASN A 23 37.58 -12.64 -51.47
CA ASN A 23 37.19 -11.69 -50.44
C ASN A 23 36.70 -10.39 -51.12
N VAL A 24 35.41 -10.10 -51.01
CA VAL A 24 34.75 -8.93 -51.63
C VAL A 24 35.28 -7.63 -51.04
N ALA A 25 35.58 -7.62 -49.74
CA ALA A 25 36.09 -6.46 -49.02
C ALA A 25 37.54 -6.09 -49.38
N LYS A 26 38.23 -6.88 -50.23
CA LYS A 26 39.59 -6.60 -50.75
C LYS A 26 39.64 -6.07 -52.18
N GLN A 27 38.50 -5.87 -52.84
CA GLN A 27 38.46 -5.36 -54.21
C GLN A 27 38.63 -3.83 -54.27
N ASP A 28 39.24 -3.29 -55.31
CA ASP A 28 39.47 -1.84 -55.43
C ASP A 28 38.16 -1.01 -55.54
N ASN A 29 37.05 -1.64 -55.96
CA ASN A 29 35.75 -1.00 -56.22
C ASN A 29 34.70 -1.27 -55.12
N ILE A 30 35.11 -1.30 -53.84
CA ILE A 30 34.25 -1.63 -52.68
C ILE A 30 32.89 -0.92 -52.68
N GLU A 31 32.84 0.40 -52.85
CA GLU A 31 31.59 1.16 -52.78
C GLU A 31 30.58 0.74 -53.87
N VAL A 32 31.08 0.46 -55.08
CA VAL A 32 30.25 -0.01 -56.20
C VAL A 32 29.66 -1.39 -55.89
N VAL A 33 30.42 -2.26 -55.22
CA VAL A 33 29.92 -3.58 -54.81
C VAL A 33 28.90 -3.46 -53.67
N ILE A 34 29.15 -2.60 -52.67
CA ILE A 34 28.19 -2.32 -51.59
C ILE A 34 26.88 -1.82 -52.18
N GLN A 35 26.90 -0.79 -53.03
CA GLN A 35 25.70 -0.26 -53.69
C GLN A 35 24.97 -1.34 -54.52
N LYS A 36 25.70 -2.18 -55.26
CA LYS A 36 25.12 -3.24 -56.07
C LYS A 36 24.44 -4.32 -55.22
N VAL A 37 25.08 -4.81 -54.17
CA VAL A 37 24.51 -5.82 -53.27
C VAL A 37 23.31 -5.24 -52.50
N SER A 38 23.42 -4.03 -51.94
CA SER A 38 22.30 -3.35 -51.26
C SER A 38 21.09 -3.15 -52.18
N ARG A 39 21.30 -2.83 -53.47
CA ARG A 39 20.22 -2.71 -54.45
C ARG A 39 19.52 -4.05 -54.72
N ILE A 40 20.27 -5.15 -54.80
CA ILE A 40 19.71 -6.50 -54.99
C ILE A 40 18.94 -6.90 -53.72
N CYS A 41 19.51 -6.71 -52.53
CA CYS A 41 18.81 -6.96 -51.26
C CYS A 41 17.49 -6.17 -51.17
N THR A 42 17.50 -4.89 -51.54
CA THR A 42 16.30 -4.05 -51.57
C THR A 42 15.26 -4.58 -52.57
N SER A 43 15.69 -5.07 -53.73
CA SER A 43 14.79 -5.68 -54.73
C SER A 43 14.16 -6.99 -54.22
N VAL A 44 14.93 -7.83 -53.50
CA VAL A 44 14.41 -9.04 -52.85
C VAL A 44 13.42 -8.69 -51.75
N ILE A 45 13.75 -7.72 -50.89
CA ILE A 45 12.85 -7.21 -49.84
C ILE A 45 11.53 -6.70 -50.43
N GLN A 46 11.58 -5.86 -51.48
CA GLN A 46 10.37 -5.37 -52.16
C GLN A 46 9.55 -6.51 -52.76
N HIS A 47 10.20 -7.52 -53.37
CA HIS A 47 9.52 -8.72 -53.84
C HIS A 47 8.83 -9.49 -52.70
N LEU A 48 9.48 -9.62 -51.53
CA LEU A 48 8.88 -10.21 -50.34
C LEU A 48 7.62 -9.44 -49.91
N GLN A 49 7.62 -8.10 -49.92
CA GLN A 49 6.42 -7.32 -49.56
C GLN A 49 5.30 -7.42 -50.60
N SER A 50 5.62 -7.43 -51.90
CA SER A 50 4.63 -7.37 -52.97
C SER A 50 4.07 -8.73 -53.43
N SER A 51 4.83 -9.82 -53.24
CA SER A 51 4.48 -11.13 -53.77
C SER A 51 3.36 -11.79 -52.96
N GLU A 52 2.28 -12.22 -53.62
CA GLU A 52 1.24 -13.08 -53.05
C GLU A 52 1.52 -14.57 -53.29
N ASN A 53 2.61 -14.89 -54.00
CA ASN A 53 2.99 -16.26 -54.33
C ASN A 53 3.68 -16.98 -53.17
N LYS A 54 3.69 -18.32 -53.22
CA LYS A 54 4.49 -19.15 -52.31
C LYS A 54 5.96 -18.74 -52.34
N LEU A 55 6.54 -18.59 -51.15
CA LEU A 55 7.91 -18.18 -50.91
C LEU A 55 8.89 -19.30 -51.28
N ASP A 56 9.87 -19.02 -52.16
CA ASP A 56 10.96 -19.96 -52.45
C ASP A 56 12.01 -19.91 -51.31
N LYS A 57 11.68 -20.60 -50.21
CA LYS A 57 12.43 -20.58 -48.96
C LYS A 57 13.91 -20.95 -49.15
N GLU A 58 14.20 -21.95 -49.98
CA GLU A 58 15.56 -22.43 -50.20
C GLU A 58 16.42 -21.37 -50.90
N LYS A 59 15.92 -20.76 -51.98
CA LYS A 59 16.66 -19.68 -52.67
C LYS A 59 16.86 -18.46 -51.78
N ILE A 60 15.83 -18.05 -51.02
CA ILE A 60 15.93 -16.89 -50.13
C ILE A 60 16.92 -17.15 -48.98
N ALA A 61 16.90 -18.35 -48.39
CA ALA A 61 17.88 -18.75 -47.37
C ALA A 61 19.31 -18.77 -47.94
N GLN A 62 19.52 -19.34 -49.13
CA GLN A 62 20.82 -19.33 -49.81
C GLN A 62 21.31 -17.90 -50.10
N PHE A 63 20.42 -17.01 -50.53
CA PHE A 63 20.74 -15.60 -50.75
C PHE A 63 21.12 -14.89 -49.45
N SER A 64 20.31 -15.00 -48.38
CA SER A 64 20.62 -14.41 -47.07
C SER A 64 21.93 -14.95 -46.50
N GLN A 65 22.21 -16.25 -46.61
CA GLN A 65 23.47 -16.86 -46.18
C GLN A 65 24.65 -16.27 -46.96
N LYS A 66 24.54 -16.12 -48.28
CA LYS A 66 25.60 -15.54 -49.12
C LYS A 66 25.85 -14.07 -48.80
N VAL A 67 24.80 -13.28 -48.58
CA VAL A 67 24.94 -11.88 -48.14
C VAL A 67 25.53 -11.79 -46.73
N SER A 68 25.21 -12.73 -45.83
CA SER A 68 25.86 -12.81 -44.50
C SER A 68 27.36 -13.03 -44.63
N ILE A 69 27.80 -14.04 -45.38
CA ILE A 69 29.24 -14.31 -45.57
C ILE A 69 29.96 -13.08 -46.17
N ILE A 70 29.33 -12.35 -47.09
CA ILE A 70 29.89 -11.11 -47.65
C ILE A 70 29.96 -10.02 -46.56
N ASN A 71 28.94 -9.89 -45.72
CA ASN A 71 28.93 -8.94 -44.60
C ASN A 71 30.03 -9.24 -43.56
N ASP A 72 30.22 -10.51 -43.22
CA ASP A 72 31.25 -10.98 -42.29
C ASP A 72 32.67 -10.71 -42.84
N GLN A 73 32.86 -10.78 -44.17
CA GLN A 73 34.10 -10.35 -44.83
C GLN A 73 34.38 -8.84 -44.67
N PHE A 74 33.35 -7.98 -44.66
CA PHE A 74 33.53 -6.55 -44.40
C PHE A 74 33.88 -6.28 -42.93
N GLU A 75 33.26 -6.99 -42.00
CA GLU A 75 33.54 -6.85 -40.56
C GLU A 75 34.97 -7.30 -40.23
N ALA A 76 35.39 -8.47 -40.73
CA ALA A 76 36.73 -9.01 -40.52
C ALA A 76 37.87 -8.13 -41.08
N GLU A 77 37.59 -7.32 -42.11
CA GLU A 77 38.53 -6.35 -42.68
C GLU A 77 38.41 -4.95 -42.05
N GLY A 78 37.64 -4.80 -40.95
CA GLY A 78 37.48 -3.55 -40.21
C GLY A 78 36.61 -2.50 -40.90
N LYS A 79 35.78 -2.89 -41.87
CA LYS A 79 34.96 -2.00 -42.72
C LYS A 79 33.49 -1.91 -42.29
N GLY A 80 33.18 -2.44 -41.11
CA GLY A 80 31.83 -2.48 -40.55
C GLY A 80 30.92 -3.53 -41.22
N VAL A 81 29.61 -3.42 -40.96
CA VAL A 81 28.60 -4.41 -41.35
C VAL A 81 27.54 -3.80 -42.30
N PRO A 82 27.91 -3.48 -43.56
CA PRO A 82 27.07 -2.67 -44.47
C PRO A 82 25.73 -3.29 -44.85
N PHE A 83 25.52 -4.60 -44.64
CA PHE A 83 24.28 -5.31 -44.99
C PHE A 83 23.47 -5.76 -43.78
N ALA A 84 23.87 -5.43 -42.55
CA ALA A 84 23.20 -5.89 -41.31
C ALA A 84 21.71 -5.53 -41.27
N VAL A 85 21.33 -4.33 -41.72
CA VAL A 85 19.92 -3.89 -41.78
C VAL A 85 19.13 -4.70 -42.82
N HIS A 86 19.71 -4.92 -44.01
CA HIS A 86 19.09 -5.72 -45.07
C HIS A 86 18.90 -7.18 -44.64
N LEU A 87 19.92 -7.80 -44.06
CA LEU A 87 19.87 -9.18 -43.56
C LEU A 87 18.81 -9.36 -42.48
N TYR A 88 18.78 -8.45 -41.50
CA TYR A 88 17.75 -8.47 -40.45
C TYR A 88 16.34 -8.36 -41.04
N THR A 89 16.14 -7.45 -42.00
CA THR A 89 14.83 -7.19 -42.62
C THR A 89 14.38 -8.34 -43.52
N LEU A 90 15.30 -8.96 -44.27
CA LEU A 90 15.05 -10.17 -45.06
C LEU A 90 14.59 -11.33 -44.18
N ASN A 91 15.29 -11.59 -43.07
CA ASN A 91 14.97 -12.67 -42.15
C ASN A 91 13.62 -12.42 -41.46
N LEU A 92 13.38 -11.21 -40.94
CA LEU A 92 12.12 -10.82 -40.33
C LEU A 92 10.93 -10.95 -41.29
N LEU A 93 11.04 -10.44 -42.53
CA LEU A 93 9.98 -10.60 -43.53
C LEU A 93 9.73 -12.07 -43.91
N THR A 94 10.79 -12.88 -43.97
CA THR A 94 10.66 -14.31 -44.26
C THR A 94 9.91 -15.04 -43.15
N GLU A 95 10.26 -14.79 -41.89
CA GLU A 95 9.58 -15.38 -40.73
C GLU A 95 8.13 -14.90 -40.60
N LEU A 96 7.87 -13.60 -40.76
CA LEU A 96 6.51 -13.04 -40.73
C LEU A 96 5.64 -13.66 -41.84
N LYS A 97 6.14 -13.76 -43.07
CA LYS A 97 5.37 -14.35 -44.18
C LYS A 97 5.15 -15.86 -44.02
N GLU A 98 6.06 -16.56 -43.35
CA GLU A 98 5.94 -17.99 -43.10
C GLU A 98 4.93 -18.32 -41.98
N LYS A 99 4.94 -17.55 -40.89
CA LYS A 99 4.23 -17.91 -39.65
C LYS A 99 2.93 -17.13 -39.41
N LEU A 100 2.70 -15.97 -40.06
CA LEU A 100 1.44 -15.25 -39.95
C LEU A 100 0.33 -15.86 -40.82
N SER A 101 -0.85 -16.03 -40.25
CA SER A 101 -2.09 -16.33 -40.98
C SER A 101 -2.41 -15.28 -42.04
N SER A 102 -3.24 -15.66 -43.02
CA SER A 102 -3.68 -14.78 -44.12
C SER A 102 -4.29 -13.46 -43.66
N ASN A 103 -4.93 -13.44 -42.50
CA ASN A 103 -5.53 -12.25 -41.90
C ASN A 103 -4.47 -11.24 -41.44
N ASN A 104 -3.32 -11.73 -40.98
CA ASN A 104 -2.22 -10.91 -40.44
C ASN A 104 -1.12 -10.58 -41.47
N GLN A 105 -1.15 -11.15 -42.68
CA GLN A 105 -0.17 -10.87 -43.75
C GLN A 105 -0.12 -9.39 -44.18
N SER A 106 -1.13 -8.57 -43.85
CA SER A 106 -1.17 -7.13 -44.11
C SER A 106 0.04 -6.37 -43.53
N ILE A 107 0.59 -6.81 -42.38
CA ILE A 107 1.77 -6.18 -41.76
C ILE A 107 3.01 -6.27 -42.66
N THR A 108 3.17 -7.36 -43.39
CA THR A 108 4.33 -7.59 -44.28
C THR A 108 4.33 -6.66 -45.49
N LYS A 109 3.14 -6.21 -45.89
CA LYS A 109 2.92 -5.28 -47.02
C LYS A 109 3.15 -3.81 -46.64
N HIS A 110 3.30 -3.47 -45.36
CA HIS A 110 3.42 -2.07 -44.92
C HIS A 110 4.84 -1.51 -45.16
N PRO A 111 5.03 -0.40 -45.92
CA PRO A 111 6.36 0.10 -46.27
C PRO A 111 7.28 0.40 -45.09
N PHE A 112 6.73 1.03 -44.03
CA PHE A 112 7.47 1.43 -42.83
C PHE A 112 8.18 0.27 -42.09
N LEU A 113 7.76 -0.99 -42.32
CA LEU A 113 8.42 -2.17 -41.74
C LEU A 113 9.90 -2.27 -42.15
N LEU A 114 10.26 -1.75 -43.34
CA LEU A 114 11.65 -1.72 -43.81
C LEU A 114 12.50 -0.68 -43.08
N GLU A 115 11.88 0.45 -42.74
CA GLU A 115 12.53 1.61 -42.10
C GLU A 115 12.68 1.39 -40.59
N LEU A 116 11.83 0.56 -39.97
CA LEU A 116 11.90 0.27 -38.53
C LEU A 116 13.29 -0.14 -38.06
N LYS A 117 14.01 -1.00 -38.81
CA LYS A 117 15.33 -1.44 -38.39
C LYS A 117 16.40 -0.36 -38.54
N SER A 118 16.44 0.38 -39.66
CA SER A 118 17.42 1.47 -39.86
C SER A 118 17.22 2.59 -38.84
N LEU A 119 15.99 3.10 -38.71
CA LEU A 119 15.64 4.17 -37.77
C LEU A 119 15.87 3.74 -36.30
N SER A 120 15.64 2.46 -35.97
CA SER A 120 15.98 1.92 -34.64
C SER A 120 17.48 1.80 -34.38
N ALA A 121 18.33 1.84 -35.40
CA ALA A 121 19.79 1.74 -35.29
C ALA A 121 20.50 3.13 -35.33
N GLU A 122 19.95 4.10 -36.06
CA GLU A 122 20.49 5.48 -36.17
C GLU A 122 20.62 6.17 -34.80
N GLU A 123 21.77 6.78 -34.48
CA GLU A 123 21.96 7.47 -33.19
C GLU A 123 21.05 8.70 -33.05
N GLN A 124 20.83 9.43 -34.13
CA GLN A 124 19.92 10.58 -34.23
C GLN A 124 19.04 10.44 -35.46
N ILE A 125 17.76 10.79 -35.33
CA ILE A 125 16.78 10.71 -36.42
C ILE A 125 16.66 12.10 -37.05
N GLU A 126 16.89 12.22 -38.35
CA GLU A 126 16.88 13.52 -39.06
C GLU A 126 15.50 14.21 -39.04
N SER A 127 14.42 13.44 -39.16
CA SER A 127 13.03 13.95 -39.14
C SER A 127 12.17 13.24 -38.09
N PRO A 128 12.34 13.54 -36.78
CA PRO A 128 11.63 12.84 -35.71
C PRO A 128 10.10 12.96 -35.82
N ILE A 129 9.59 14.09 -36.32
CA ILE A 129 8.15 14.34 -36.48
C ILE A 129 7.52 13.42 -37.53
N GLU A 130 8.20 13.20 -38.65
CA GLU A 130 7.66 12.34 -39.72
C GLU A 130 7.77 10.87 -39.33
N VAL A 131 8.89 10.47 -38.73
CA VAL A 131 9.05 9.12 -38.15
C VAL A 131 8.01 8.85 -37.06
N ALA A 132 7.70 9.82 -36.19
CA ALA A 132 6.64 9.67 -35.19
C ALA A 132 5.24 9.52 -35.81
N LYS A 133 4.93 10.24 -36.90
CA LYS A 133 3.67 10.06 -37.64
C LYS A 133 3.56 8.68 -38.29
N SER A 134 4.62 8.23 -38.95
CA SER A 134 4.68 6.90 -39.58
C SER A 134 4.57 5.79 -38.54
N LEU A 135 5.29 5.91 -37.41
CA LEU A 135 5.23 4.95 -36.30
C LEU A 135 3.87 4.96 -35.59
N TYR A 136 3.23 6.13 -35.39
CA TYR A 136 1.85 6.24 -34.92
C TYR A 136 0.88 5.49 -35.83
N SER A 137 0.96 5.74 -37.15
CA SER A 137 0.09 5.09 -38.14
C SER A 137 0.31 3.57 -38.16
N PHE A 138 1.57 3.13 -38.14
CA PHE A 138 1.93 1.72 -38.16
C PHE A 138 1.47 0.99 -36.89
N GLN A 139 1.68 1.58 -35.70
CA GLN A 139 1.23 0.94 -34.46
C GLN A 139 -0.30 0.84 -34.40
N LYS A 140 -1.01 1.95 -34.69
CA LYS A 140 -2.47 2.02 -34.62
C LYS A 140 -3.18 1.13 -35.65
N ASN A 141 -2.75 1.21 -36.91
CA ASN A 141 -3.51 0.66 -38.04
C ASN A 141 -2.99 -0.72 -38.49
N THR A 142 -1.83 -1.15 -37.98
CA THR A 142 -1.15 -2.37 -38.45
C THR A 142 -0.72 -3.28 -37.30
N LEU A 143 0.12 -2.81 -36.36
CA LEU A 143 0.69 -3.68 -35.32
C LEU A 143 -0.33 -4.09 -34.25
N ILE A 144 -1.08 -3.13 -33.69
CA ILE A 144 -2.10 -3.43 -32.67
C ILE A 144 -3.20 -4.35 -33.26
N PRO A 145 -3.81 -4.04 -34.42
CA PRO A 145 -4.76 -4.96 -35.06
C PRO A 145 -4.19 -6.36 -35.35
N ALA A 146 -2.92 -6.48 -35.73
CA ALA A 146 -2.30 -7.78 -35.95
C ALA A 146 -2.14 -8.59 -34.66
N LEU A 147 -1.83 -7.93 -33.54
CA LEU A 147 -1.79 -8.55 -32.21
C LEU A 147 -3.18 -8.93 -31.70
N GLU A 148 -4.21 -8.10 -31.99
CA GLU A 148 -5.61 -8.41 -31.68
C GLU A 148 -6.12 -9.61 -32.48
N ALA A 149 -5.74 -9.70 -33.76
CA ALA A 149 -6.13 -10.78 -34.66
C ALA A 149 -5.26 -12.05 -34.54
N ALA A 150 -4.16 -12.01 -33.80
CA ALA A 150 -3.28 -13.18 -33.63
C ALA A 150 -4.02 -14.35 -32.94
N THR A 151 -3.92 -15.54 -33.55
CA THR A 151 -4.61 -16.78 -33.13
C THR A 151 -3.66 -17.88 -32.65
N SER A 152 -2.34 -17.66 -32.60
CA SER A 152 -1.39 -18.62 -32.07
C SER A 152 -0.20 -17.95 -31.38
N LEU A 153 0.46 -18.68 -30.47
CA LEU A 153 1.71 -18.24 -29.84
C LEU A 153 2.85 -18.05 -30.87
N GLU A 154 2.83 -18.82 -31.96
CA GLU A 154 3.82 -18.72 -33.04
C GLU A 154 3.70 -17.39 -33.81
N GLU A 155 2.47 -16.90 -34.02
CA GLU A 155 2.23 -15.56 -34.59
C GLU A 155 2.72 -14.44 -33.65
N LEU A 156 2.45 -14.56 -32.35
CA LEU A 156 2.91 -13.57 -31.38
C LEU A 156 4.45 -13.50 -31.33
N GLU A 157 5.14 -14.65 -31.32
CA GLU A 157 6.61 -14.67 -31.26
C GLU A 157 7.28 -14.05 -32.50
N VAL A 158 6.68 -14.13 -33.70
CA VAL A 158 7.21 -13.38 -34.87
C VAL A 158 6.85 -11.90 -34.88
N LEU A 159 5.80 -11.48 -34.17
CA LEU A 159 5.47 -10.06 -34.00
C LEU A 159 6.34 -9.38 -32.91
N LYS A 160 6.85 -10.15 -31.94
CA LYS A 160 7.70 -9.67 -30.84
C LYS A 160 8.91 -8.81 -31.28
N PRO A 161 9.70 -9.15 -32.32
CA PRO A 161 10.75 -8.27 -32.82
C PRO A 161 10.20 -6.92 -33.30
N VAL A 162 9.04 -6.91 -33.94
CA VAL A 162 8.38 -5.68 -34.42
C VAL A 162 7.97 -4.79 -33.25
N ILE A 163 7.42 -5.37 -32.17
CA ILE A 163 7.12 -4.64 -30.91
C ILE A 163 8.39 -4.02 -30.31
N ILE A 164 9.50 -4.77 -30.28
CA ILE A 164 10.79 -4.29 -29.75
C ILE A 164 11.33 -3.11 -30.58
N LEU A 165 11.28 -3.20 -31.91
CA LEU A 165 11.69 -2.10 -32.80
C LEU A 165 10.79 -0.87 -32.62
N CYS A 166 9.46 -1.05 -32.59
CA CYS A 166 8.52 0.04 -32.37
C CYS A 166 8.72 0.71 -31.00
N SER A 167 9.06 -0.07 -29.97
CA SER A 167 9.39 0.43 -28.64
C SER A 167 10.68 1.23 -28.62
N SER A 168 11.74 0.71 -29.25
CA SER A 168 13.05 1.36 -29.36
C SER A 168 12.92 2.69 -30.12
N LEU A 169 12.26 2.66 -31.27
CA LEU A 169 12.04 3.84 -32.10
C LEU A 169 11.14 4.87 -31.40
N GLY A 170 10.09 4.41 -30.72
CA GLY A 170 9.19 5.26 -29.94
C GLY A 170 9.89 6.00 -28.80
N ASN A 171 10.88 5.40 -28.17
CA ASN A 171 11.73 6.08 -27.19
C ASN A 171 12.57 7.19 -27.84
N LYS A 172 13.15 6.95 -29.04
CA LYS A 172 13.95 7.95 -29.76
C LYS A 172 13.13 9.16 -30.22
N VAL A 173 11.90 8.95 -30.70
CA VAL A 173 10.99 10.03 -31.12
C VAL A 173 10.09 10.56 -29.99
N SER A 174 10.35 10.18 -28.73
CA SER A 174 9.50 10.55 -27.59
C SER A 174 9.41 12.06 -27.34
N GLU A 175 10.43 12.83 -27.74
CA GLU A 175 10.47 14.29 -27.57
C GLU A 175 9.44 15.04 -28.42
N VAL A 176 9.02 14.45 -29.55
CA VAL A 176 7.97 15.02 -30.42
C VAL A 176 6.57 14.49 -30.10
N ASP A 177 6.45 13.39 -29.33
CA ASP A 177 5.18 12.88 -28.81
C ASP A 177 4.71 13.63 -27.55
N LYS A 178 4.52 14.96 -27.68
CA LYS A 178 4.14 15.85 -26.57
C LYS A 178 2.81 15.49 -25.88
N LYS A 179 1.98 14.65 -26.52
CA LYS A 179 0.70 14.17 -25.97
C LYS A 179 0.81 12.75 -25.37
N GLY A 180 1.96 12.09 -25.45
CA GLY A 180 2.17 10.73 -24.94
C GLY A 180 1.36 9.65 -25.66
N VAL A 181 0.90 9.90 -26.89
CA VAL A 181 -0.01 9.01 -27.62
C VAL A 181 0.74 7.85 -28.25
N LEU A 182 1.95 8.09 -28.75
CA LEU A 182 2.84 7.06 -29.26
C LEU A 182 3.43 6.23 -28.11
N LYS A 183 3.72 6.87 -26.97
CA LYS A 183 4.00 6.16 -25.71
C LYS A 183 2.81 5.27 -25.29
N GLY A 184 1.58 5.75 -25.45
CA GLY A 184 0.35 4.96 -25.28
C GLY A 184 0.38 3.68 -26.09
N PHE A 185 0.47 3.76 -27.43
CA PHE A 185 0.50 2.56 -28.27
C PHE A 185 1.68 1.60 -28.00
N VAL A 186 2.84 2.11 -27.56
CA VAL A 186 3.97 1.26 -27.13
C VAL A 186 3.64 0.50 -25.84
N THR A 187 2.83 1.07 -24.95
CA THR A 187 2.28 0.38 -23.78
C THR A 187 1.19 -0.60 -24.22
N ASP A 188 0.21 -0.16 -25.02
CA ASP A 188 -0.94 -0.96 -25.45
C ASP A 188 -0.49 -2.23 -26.19
N SER A 189 0.43 -2.11 -27.14
CA SER A 189 0.98 -3.26 -27.89
C SER A 189 1.74 -4.26 -27.01
N LYS A 190 2.42 -3.80 -25.95
CA LYS A 190 3.07 -4.69 -24.97
C LYS A 190 2.07 -5.37 -24.05
N GLN A 191 1.11 -4.62 -23.53
CA GLN A 191 0.04 -5.13 -22.67
C GLN A 191 -0.79 -6.18 -23.42
N LEU A 192 -1.20 -5.86 -24.65
CA LEU A 192 -1.93 -6.77 -25.54
C LEU A 192 -1.13 -8.04 -25.85
N TYR A 193 0.17 -7.93 -26.15
CA TYR A 193 1.04 -9.10 -26.37
C TYR A 193 1.14 -9.99 -25.11
N ILE A 194 1.31 -9.42 -23.91
CA ILE A 194 1.34 -10.17 -22.65
C ILE A 194 -0.01 -10.86 -22.39
N PHE A 195 -1.12 -10.14 -22.54
CA PHE A 195 -2.47 -10.68 -22.40
C PHE A 195 -2.74 -11.81 -23.41
N LYS A 196 -2.36 -11.62 -24.67
CA LYS A 196 -2.52 -12.62 -25.73
C LYS A 196 -1.67 -13.87 -25.52
N ILE A 197 -0.47 -13.77 -24.93
CA ILE A 197 0.30 -14.95 -24.51
C ILE A 197 -0.49 -15.78 -23.49
N ALA A 198 -1.05 -15.12 -22.46
CA ALA A 198 -1.83 -15.83 -21.45
C ALA A 198 -3.11 -16.45 -22.06
N LYS A 199 -3.84 -15.69 -22.89
CA LYS A 199 -5.11 -16.15 -23.49
C LYS A 199 -4.94 -17.25 -24.56
N LEU A 200 -3.77 -17.34 -25.21
CA LEU A 200 -3.46 -18.40 -26.17
C LEU A 200 -2.68 -19.58 -25.55
N ASP A 201 -2.51 -19.59 -24.22
CA ASP A 201 -2.09 -20.78 -23.49
C ASP A 201 -3.26 -21.79 -23.48
N PRO A 202 -3.10 -23.04 -23.98
CA PRO A 202 -4.19 -24.02 -23.97
C PRO A 202 -4.73 -24.35 -22.58
N VAL A 203 -3.97 -24.07 -21.51
CA VAL A 203 -4.44 -24.22 -20.12
C VAL A 203 -5.42 -23.10 -19.74
N TYR A 204 -5.28 -21.90 -20.31
CA TYR A 204 -6.20 -20.79 -20.08
C TYR A 204 -7.59 -21.09 -20.64
N GLU A 205 -7.65 -21.48 -21.93
CA GLU A 205 -8.89 -21.89 -22.61
C GLU A 205 -9.57 -23.05 -21.86
N ALA A 206 -8.79 -24.08 -21.50
CA ALA A 206 -9.28 -25.24 -20.73
C ALA A 206 -9.74 -24.89 -19.30
N LEU A 207 -9.31 -23.77 -18.72
CA LEU A 207 -9.83 -23.26 -17.44
C LEU A 207 -11.10 -22.43 -17.64
N THR A 208 -11.16 -21.58 -18.68
CA THR A 208 -12.37 -20.78 -18.95
C THR A 208 -13.57 -21.61 -19.40
N GLU A 209 -13.33 -22.77 -20.03
CA GLU A 209 -14.38 -23.69 -20.52
C GLU A 209 -14.55 -24.95 -19.64
N TYR A 210 -13.98 -24.97 -18.44
CA TYR A 210 -13.94 -26.18 -17.62
C TYR A 210 -15.32 -26.63 -17.11
N GLU A 211 -15.70 -27.87 -17.43
CA GLU A 211 -16.84 -28.55 -16.83
C GLU A 211 -16.40 -29.43 -15.62
N PRO A 212 -17.03 -29.30 -14.43
CA PRO A 212 -16.73 -30.15 -13.27
C PRO A 212 -16.89 -31.65 -13.59
N GLY A 213 -15.97 -32.48 -13.10
CA GLY A 213 -15.94 -33.92 -13.38
C GLY A 213 -15.33 -34.32 -14.73
N SER A 214 -14.88 -33.38 -15.57
CA SER A 214 -14.27 -33.67 -16.88
C SER A 214 -12.83 -34.18 -16.81
N LEU A 215 -12.16 -34.11 -15.66
CA LEU A 215 -10.77 -34.54 -15.50
C LEU A 215 -10.62 -36.06 -15.38
N ALA A 216 -10.13 -36.70 -16.45
CA ALA A 216 -9.76 -38.11 -16.44
C ALA A 216 -8.35 -38.38 -15.89
N GLY A 217 -8.17 -39.51 -15.18
CA GLY A 217 -6.87 -40.01 -14.75
C GLY A 217 -6.38 -39.50 -13.39
N LEU A 218 -7.25 -38.88 -12.58
CA LEU A 218 -6.92 -38.31 -11.27
C LEU A 218 -6.60 -39.37 -10.20
N GLU A 219 -6.90 -40.64 -10.44
CA GLU A 219 -6.46 -41.74 -9.57
C GLU A 219 -4.93 -41.87 -9.50
N ARG A 220 -4.21 -41.28 -10.46
CA ARG A 220 -2.74 -41.35 -10.56
C ARG A 220 -2.10 -40.08 -10.04
N GLU A 221 -1.36 -40.19 -8.95
CA GLU A 221 -0.55 -39.11 -8.34
C GLU A 221 0.29 -38.36 -9.39
N LYS A 222 1.07 -39.06 -10.22
CA LYS A 222 1.87 -38.46 -11.30
C LYS A 222 1.07 -37.58 -12.27
N ARG A 223 -0.22 -37.87 -12.48
CA ARG A 223 -1.11 -37.07 -13.33
C ARG A 223 -1.59 -35.82 -12.60
N ARG A 224 -1.93 -35.95 -11.31
CA ARG A 224 -2.31 -34.83 -10.43
C ARG A 224 -1.18 -33.83 -10.26
N SER A 225 0.03 -34.27 -9.88
CA SER A 225 1.18 -33.38 -9.73
C SER A 225 1.54 -32.67 -11.04
N ALA A 226 1.47 -33.37 -12.18
CA ALA A 226 1.70 -32.77 -13.49
C ALA A 226 0.63 -31.74 -13.88
N LEU A 227 -0.61 -31.89 -13.42
CA LEU A 227 -1.66 -30.88 -13.59
C LEU A 227 -1.42 -29.67 -12.68
N ALA A 228 -1.12 -29.88 -11.39
CA ALA A 228 -0.83 -28.80 -10.45
C ALA A 228 0.37 -27.92 -10.90
N ILE A 229 1.40 -28.52 -11.50
CA ILE A 229 2.51 -27.78 -12.13
C ILE A 229 2.02 -26.94 -13.32
N LYS A 230 1.20 -27.52 -14.20
CA LYS A 230 0.64 -26.79 -15.36
C LYS A 230 -0.25 -25.62 -14.94
N LEU A 231 -1.09 -25.82 -13.91
CA LEU A 231 -1.95 -24.77 -13.38
C LEU A 231 -1.13 -23.63 -12.78
N ASN A 232 -0.07 -23.92 -12.01
CA ASN A 232 0.84 -22.88 -11.52
C ASN A 232 1.54 -22.10 -12.64
N ASN A 233 2.06 -22.78 -13.67
CA ASN A 233 2.68 -22.11 -14.81
C ASN A 233 1.67 -21.23 -15.59
N CYS A 234 0.42 -21.67 -15.68
CA CYS A 234 -0.65 -20.86 -16.27
C CYS A 234 -0.98 -19.64 -15.38
N LEU A 235 -1.04 -19.81 -14.06
CA LEU A 235 -1.19 -18.70 -13.11
C LEU A 235 -0.04 -17.68 -13.21
N ASP A 236 1.22 -18.09 -13.47
CA ASP A 236 2.32 -17.15 -13.74
C ASP A 236 2.04 -16.26 -14.97
N ASN A 237 1.44 -16.84 -16.02
CA ASN A 237 1.09 -16.11 -17.23
C ASN A 237 -0.14 -15.21 -17.00
N ILE A 238 -1.14 -15.68 -16.25
CA ILE A 238 -2.33 -14.94 -15.85
C ILE A 238 -1.97 -13.76 -14.93
N GLU A 239 -1.07 -13.94 -13.96
CA GLU A 239 -0.57 -12.89 -13.07
C GLU A 239 0.04 -11.72 -13.87
N ARG A 240 0.91 -12.04 -14.84
CA ARG A 240 1.45 -11.03 -15.77
C ARG A 240 0.34 -10.37 -16.58
N ALA A 241 -0.67 -11.12 -17.03
CA ALA A 241 -1.80 -10.57 -17.78
C ALA A 241 -2.73 -9.69 -16.91
N ILE A 242 -2.99 -10.02 -15.64
CA ILE A 242 -3.78 -9.20 -14.71
C ILE A 242 -3.16 -7.80 -14.59
N SER A 243 -1.82 -7.72 -14.49
CA SER A 243 -1.09 -6.44 -14.42
C SER A 243 -1.29 -5.52 -15.64
N THR A 244 -1.82 -6.04 -16.75
CA THR A 244 -2.15 -5.24 -17.94
C THR A 244 -3.51 -4.57 -17.87
N GLY A 245 -4.41 -5.03 -16.99
CA GLY A 245 -5.82 -4.59 -16.94
C GLY A 245 -6.71 -5.16 -18.06
N LEU A 246 -6.17 -5.96 -18.99
CA LEU A 246 -6.92 -6.48 -20.15
C LEU A 246 -7.65 -7.80 -19.89
N VAL A 247 -7.43 -8.46 -18.75
CA VAL A 247 -8.11 -9.73 -18.41
C VAL A 247 -9.56 -9.45 -17.98
N PRO A 248 -10.57 -9.94 -18.72
CA PRO A 248 -11.99 -9.73 -18.38
C PRO A 248 -12.37 -10.29 -17.01
N ILE A 249 -13.38 -9.70 -16.38
CA ILE A 249 -13.90 -10.15 -15.07
C ILE A 249 -14.50 -11.55 -15.21
N GLU A 250 -15.17 -11.80 -16.34
CA GLU A 250 -15.75 -13.08 -16.74
C GLU A 250 -14.69 -14.18 -16.78
N ASP A 251 -13.54 -13.90 -17.42
CA ASP A 251 -12.43 -14.85 -17.54
C ASP A 251 -11.84 -15.13 -16.13
N LYS A 252 -11.67 -14.12 -15.27
CA LYS A 252 -11.21 -14.31 -13.86
C LYS A 252 -12.18 -15.20 -13.06
N ILE A 253 -13.47 -14.94 -13.17
CA ILE A 253 -14.53 -15.71 -12.49
C ILE A 253 -14.55 -17.16 -12.99
N ALA A 254 -14.47 -17.38 -14.30
CA ALA A 254 -14.43 -18.71 -14.90
C ALA A 254 -13.21 -19.50 -14.41
N ILE A 255 -12.01 -18.91 -14.48
CA ILE A 255 -10.76 -19.53 -14.02
C ILE A 255 -10.83 -19.88 -12.53
N TYR A 256 -11.30 -18.96 -11.67
CA TYR A 256 -11.38 -19.22 -10.23
C TYR A 256 -12.40 -20.33 -9.89
N ASN A 257 -13.58 -20.31 -10.51
CA ASN A 257 -14.57 -21.37 -10.36
C ASN A 257 -14.04 -22.72 -10.86
N ALA A 258 -13.28 -22.73 -11.97
CA ALA A 258 -12.67 -23.93 -12.50
C ALA A 258 -11.65 -24.52 -11.52
N LEU A 259 -10.78 -23.72 -10.93
CA LEU A 259 -9.82 -24.18 -9.93
C LEU A 259 -10.50 -24.74 -8.67
N ILE A 260 -11.60 -24.13 -8.19
CA ILE A 260 -12.40 -24.68 -7.09
C ILE A 260 -13.03 -26.03 -7.47
N ALA A 261 -13.59 -26.15 -8.68
CA ALA A 261 -14.19 -27.39 -9.14
C ALA A 261 -13.13 -28.50 -9.37
N MET A 262 -11.95 -28.17 -9.89
CA MET A 262 -10.81 -29.09 -9.97
C MET A 262 -10.33 -29.56 -8.59
N GLN A 263 -10.33 -28.68 -7.57
CA GLN A 263 -10.05 -29.07 -6.18
C GLN A 263 -11.10 -30.07 -5.65
N GLN A 264 -12.37 -29.92 -6.02
CA GLN A 264 -13.43 -30.88 -5.67
C GLN A 264 -13.23 -32.22 -6.39
N ASP A 265 -12.92 -32.23 -7.69
CA ASP A 265 -12.57 -33.44 -8.45
C ASP A 265 -11.37 -34.17 -7.80
N PHE A 266 -10.35 -33.44 -7.34
CA PHE A 266 -9.22 -34.02 -6.60
C PHE A 266 -9.64 -34.58 -5.23
N ALA A 267 -10.56 -33.91 -4.53
CA ALA A 267 -11.07 -34.35 -3.23
C ALA A 267 -11.86 -35.68 -3.32
N VAL A 268 -12.53 -35.96 -4.44
CA VAL A 268 -13.17 -37.28 -4.71
C VAL A 268 -12.16 -38.43 -4.63
N HIS A 269 -10.88 -38.16 -4.94
CA HIS A 269 -9.78 -39.12 -4.87
C HIS A 269 -8.92 -39.00 -3.59
N GLY A 270 -9.38 -38.25 -2.59
CA GLY A 270 -8.65 -38.02 -1.33
C GLY A 270 -7.42 -37.12 -1.48
N ALA A 271 -7.35 -36.33 -2.56
CA ALA A 271 -6.19 -35.54 -2.96
C ALA A 271 -6.46 -34.03 -3.08
N GLY A 272 -7.58 -33.55 -2.51
CA GLY A 272 -8.01 -32.14 -2.64
C GLY A 272 -6.94 -31.13 -2.20
N GLU A 273 -6.22 -31.46 -1.12
CA GLU A 273 -5.13 -30.65 -0.56
C GLU A 273 -3.96 -30.42 -1.54
N GLU A 274 -3.77 -31.28 -2.55
CA GLU A 274 -2.73 -31.11 -3.59
C GLU A 274 -2.96 -29.84 -4.45
N LEU A 275 -4.18 -29.28 -4.45
CA LEU A 275 -4.52 -28.04 -5.17
C LEU A 275 -4.72 -26.83 -4.25
N ASP A 276 -4.64 -26.96 -2.92
CA ASP A 276 -4.89 -25.84 -1.99
C ASP A 276 -3.94 -24.65 -2.26
N ALA A 277 -2.65 -24.93 -2.49
CA ALA A 277 -1.67 -23.90 -2.84
C ALA A 277 -2.01 -23.19 -4.19
N VAL A 278 -2.60 -23.91 -5.14
CA VAL A 278 -3.02 -23.35 -6.45
C VAL A 278 -4.25 -22.48 -6.28
N VAL A 279 -5.25 -22.94 -5.52
CA VAL A 279 -6.50 -22.20 -5.25
C VAL A 279 -6.23 -20.96 -4.40
N ASN A 280 -5.40 -21.06 -3.36
CA ASN A 280 -5.06 -19.92 -2.50
C ASN A 280 -4.21 -18.89 -3.25
N ARG A 281 -3.31 -19.33 -4.15
CA ARG A 281 -2.61 -18.42 -5.07
C ARG A 281 -3.59 -17.71 -6.00
N ALA A 282 -4.52 -18.44 -6.61
CA ALA A 282 -5.53 -17.84 -7.48
C ALA A 282 -6.47 -16.88 -6.71
N ALA A 283 -6.81 -17.18 -5.45
CA ALA A 283 -7.58 -16.30 -4.59
C ALA A 283 -6.84 -14.96 -4.38
N SER A 284 -5.57 -15.02 -3.97
CA SER A 284 -4.69 -13.85 -3.84
C SER A 284 -4.55 -13.06 -5.15
N LEU A 285 -4.40 -13.73 -6.30
CA LEU A 285 -4.31 -13.09 -7.62
C LEU A 285 -5.59 -12.38 -8.08
N PHE A 286 -6.75 -12.75 -7.53
CA PHE A 286 -8.05 -12.19 -7.88
C PHE A 286 -8.69 -11.39 -6.73
N ASP A 287 -7.90 -10.97 -5.73
CA ASP A 287 -8.34 -10.23 -4.55
C ASP A 287 -9.47 -10.93 -3.74
N VAL A 288 -9.50 -12.28 -3.78
CA VAL A 288 -10.41 -13.11 -3.00
C VAL A 288 -9.73 -13.52 -1.69
N GLN A 289 -10.43 -13.32 -0.56
CA GLN A 289 -9.97 -13.72 0.76
C GLN A 289 -9.62 -15.22 0.82
N GLU A 290 -8.54 -15.57 1.50
CA GLU A 290 -8.22 -16.97 1.80
C GLU A 290 -9.38 -17.67 2.55
N GLY A 291 -9.70 -18.91 2.15
CA GLY A 291 -10.82 -19.69 2.68
C GLY A 291 -12.19 -19.40 2.03
N ILE A 292 -12.39 -18.27 1.34
CA ILE A 292 -13.65 -17.97 0.64
C ILE A 292 -13.71 -18.72 -0.69
N LYS A 293 -14.33 -19.90 -0.71
CA LYS A 293 -14.52 -20.72 -1.92
C LYS A 293 -15.68 -20.21 -2.80
N SER A 294 -15.64 -18.94 -3.18
CA SER A 294 -16.63 -18.29 -4.05
C SER A 294 -15.98 -17.26 -4.97
N SER A 295 -16.38 -17.21 -6.23
CA SER A 295 -15.96 -16.17 -7.19
C SER A 295 -16.73 -14.86 -7.07
N PHE A 296 -17.80 -14.80 -6.26
CA PHE A 296 -18.62 -13.59 -6.13
C PHE A 296 -17.82 -12.34 -5.68
N PRO A 297 -16.81 -12.41 -4.79
CA PRO A 297 -15.91 -11.30 -4.48
C PRO A 297 -15.20 -10.66 -5.68
N ILE A 298 -15.06 -11.36 -6.82
CA ILE A 298 -14.38 -10.83 -8.01
C ILE A 298 -15.30 -9.83 -8.77
N GLU A 299 -16.62 -10.09 -8.81
CA GLU A 299 -17.62 -9.16 -9.39
C GLU A 299 -18.14 -8.13 -8.37
N LEU A 300 -18.02 -8.39 -7.07
CA LEU A 300 -18.59 -7.58 -5.98
C LEU A 300 -18.14 -6.10 -5.97
N PRO A 301 -16.85 -5.75 -6.16
CA PRO A 301 -16.40 -4.36 -6.26
C PRO A 301 -17.06 -3.60 -7.43
N HIS A 302 -17.24 -4.26 -8.56
CA HIS A 302 -17.83 -3.67 -9.77
C HIS A 302 -19.34 -3.45 -9.59
N LEU A 303 -20.05 -4.47 -9.08
CA LEU A 303 -21.49 -4.39 -8.79
C LEU A 303 -21.83 -3.38 -7.68
N SER A 304 -20.95 -3.25 -6.66
CA SER A 304 -21.12 -2.27 -5.58
C SER A 304 -20.74 -0.84 -5.99
N ALA A 305 -19.78 -0.65 -6.90
CA ALA A 305 -19.42 0.67 -7.41
C ALA A 305 -20.35 1.22 -8.52
N GLU A 306 -20.68 0.41 -9.52
CA GLU A 306 -21.30 0.89 -10.78
C GLU A 306 -22.83 0.73 -10.82
N GLU A 307 -23.52 1.37 -11.79
CA GLU A 307 -24.95 1.11 -12.02
C GLU A 307 -25.15 -0.28 -12.63
N ILE A 308 -25.98 -1.10 -11.97
CA ILE A 308 -26.21 -2.49 -12.40
C ILE A 308 -27.08 -2.52 -13.65
N GLN A 309 -26.47 -2.85 -14.79
CA GLN A 309 -27.20 -3.08 -16.04
C GLN A 309 -27.63 -4.55 -16.14
N GLY A 310 -28.93 -4.80 -16.15
CA GLY A 310 -29.51 -6.13 -16.38
C GLY A 310 -30.45 -6.63 -15.27
N PRO A 311 -30.73 -7.94 -15.21
CA PRO A 311 -31.68 -8.49 -14.25
C PRO A 311 -31.08 -8.53 -12.83
N LEU A 312 -31.72 -7.86 -11.88
CA LEU A 312 -31.29 -7.84 -10.47
C LEU A 312 -31.48 -9.20 -9.75
N LYS A 313 -32.42 -10.05 -10.21
CA LYS A 313 -32.78 -11.32 -9.53
C LYS A 313 -31.63 -12.35 -9.47
N PRO A 314 -30.85 -12.60 -10.54
CA PRO A 314 -29.62 -13.40 -10.45
C PRO A 314 -28.60 -12.85 -9.44
N ILE A 315 -28.38 -11.53 -9.41
CA ILE A 315 -27.41 -10.89 -8.50
C ILE A 315 -27.88 -11.03 -7.05
N LEU A 316 -29.16 -10.78 -6.76
CA LEU A 316 -29.78 -11.05 -5.46
C LEU A 316 -29.55 -12.51 -5.02
N LYS A 317 -29.76 -13.49 -5.91
CA LYS A 317 -29.52 -14.90 -5.59
C LYS A 317 -28.05 -15.19 -5.28
N LYS A 318 -27.11 -14.61 -6.03
CA LYS A 318 -25.67 -14.73 -5.77
C LYS A 318 -25.30 -14.12 -4.41
N LEU A 319 -25.80 -12.92 -4.10
CA LEU A 319 -25.52 -12.22 -2.84
C LEU A 319 -26.04 -13.01 -1.62
N VAL A 320 -27.30 -13.46 -1.65
CA VAL A 320 -27.89 -14.27 -0.56
C VAL A 320 -27.12 -15.58 -0.36
N ALA A 321 -26.72 -16.25 -1.44
CA ALA A 321 -25.90 -17.46 -1.35
C ALA A 321 -24.50 -17.15 -0.81
N PHE A 322 -23.87 -16.06 -1.25
CA PHE A 322 -22.56 -15.63 -0.78
C PHE A 322 -22.54 -15.30 0.71
N GLU A 323 -23.50 -14.48 1.18
CA GLU A 323 -23.65 -14.15 2.59
C GLU A 323 -23.83 -15.42 3.43
N ARG A 324 -24.80 -16.27 3.06
CA ARG A 324 -25.17 -17.47 3.84
C ARG A 324 -24.11 -18.56 3.83
N ASP A 325 -23.56 -18.89 2.66
CA ASP A 325 -22.76 -20.10 2.45
C ASP A 325 -21.25 -19.85 2.55
N HIS A 326 -20.81 -18.58 2.50
CA HIS A 326 -19.38 -18.23 2.51
C HIS A 326 -19.02 -17.15 3.53
N LEU A 327 -19.63 -15.96 3.48
CA LEU A 327 -19.20 -14.82 4.32
C LEU A 327 -19.59 -14.99 5.80
N ILE A 328 -20.81 -15.44 6.11
CA ILE A 328 -21.23 -15.74 7.49
C ILE A 328 -20.38 -16.87 8.08
N PRO A 329 -20.14 -18.02 7.41
CA PRO A 329 -19.19 -19.03 7.88
C PRO A 329 -17.76 -18.52 8.09
N ALA A 330 -17.25 -17.66 7.20
CA ALA A 330 -15.93 -17.05 7.37
C ALA A 330 -15.88 -16.17 8.64
N LEU A 331 -16.87 -15.29 8.82
CA LEU A 331 -17.02 -14.46 10.02
C LEU A 331 -17.18 -15.28 11.31
N GLN A 332 -17.83 -16.45 11.26
CA GLN A 332 -17.91 -17.37 12.42
C GLN A 332 -16.53 -17.93 12.79
N GLY A 333 -15.72 -18.27 11.78
CA GLY A 333 -14.37 -18.82 11.94
C GLY A 333 -13.31 -17.82 12.43
N VAL A 334 -13.56 -16.51 12.32
CA VAL A 334 -12.64 -15.46 12.78
C VAL A 334 -12.25 -15.63 14.25
N SER A 335 -10.94 -15.66 14.48
CA SER A 335 -10.27 -15.82 15.77
C SER A 335 -9.54 -14.56 16.22
N SER A 336 -9.13 -13.68 15.29
CA SER A 336 -8.33 -12.48 15.55
C SER A 336 -8.97 -11.21 14.98
N GLN A 337 -8.58 -10.04 15.51
CA GLN A 337 -9.07 -8.75 14.98
C GLN A 337 -8.46 -8.43 13.60
N GLU A 338 -7.35 -9.06 13.23
CA GLU A 338 -6.71 -8.90 11.91
C GLU A 338 -7.50 -9.66 10.84
N GLU A 339 -7.88 -10.91 11.11
CA GLU A 339 -8.82 -11.68 10.27
C GLU A 339 -10.15 -10.95 10.07
N LEU A 340 -10.71 -10.35 11.13
CA LEU A 340 -11.98 -9.62 11.05
C LEU A 340 -11.90 -8.41 10.12
N LYS A 341 -10.85 -7.59 10.28
CA LYS A 341 -10.62 -6.40 9.45
C LYS A 341 -10.34 -6.73 8.01
N ALA A 342 -9.72 -7.88 7.74
CA ALA A 342 -9.50 -8.33 6.39
C ALA A 342 -10.83 -8.71 5.68
N LEU A 343 -11.87 -9.13 6.43
CA LEU A 343 -13.22 -9.39 5.90
C LEU A 343 -14.14 -8.15 5.82
N GLU A 344 -13.81 -7.07 6.53
CA GLU A 344 -14.57 -5.81 6.58
C GLU A 344 -14.92 -5.23 5.19
N PRO A 345 -14.01 -5.19 4.18
CA PRO A 345 -14.35 -4.69 2.85
C PRO A 345 -15.44 -5.50 2.14
N LEU A 346 -15.53 -6.81 2.39
CA LEU A 346 -16.57 -7.66 1.80
C LEU A 346 -17.93 -7.40 2.44
N VAL A 347 -17.96 -7.14 3.76
CA VAL A 347 -19.17 -6.74 4.49
C VAL A 347 -19.67 -5.39 3.96
N ASP A 348 -18.80 -4.39 3.86
CA ASP A 348 -19.13 -3.06 3.33
C ASP A 348 -19.66 -3.09 1.90
N GLN A 349 -19.01 -3.85 1.01
CA GLN A 349 -19.46 -3.97 -0.37
C GLN A 349 -20.79 -4.75 -0.49
N CYS A 350 -21.05 -5.74 0.36
CA CYS A 350 -22.36 -6.39 0.44
C CYS A 350 -23.43 -5.38 0.88
N ILE A 351 -23.16 -4.54 1.89
CA ILE A 351 -24.07 -3.47 2.35
C ILE A 351 -24.37 -2.50 1.21
N ALA A 352 -23.34 -2.03 0.49
CA ALA A 352 -23.52 -1.17 -0.67
C ALA A 352 -24.32 -1.82 -1.81
N LEU A 353 -24.17 -3.13 -2.01
CA LEU A 353 -24.91 -3.88 -3.03
C LEU A 353 -26.37 -4.12 -2.64
N LYS A 354 -26.68 -4.34 -1.35
CA LYS A 354 -28.05 -4.52 -0.84
C LYS A 354 -28.97 -3.38 -1.26
N GLU A 355 -28.55 -2.13 -1.09
CA GLU A 355 -29.33 -0.94 -1.46
C GLU A 355 -29.77 -0.94 -2.94
N LYS A 356 -28.96 -1.54 -3.83
CA LYS A 356 -29.25 -1.64 -5.27
C LYS A 356 -30.18 -2.80 -5.63
N VAL A 357 -30.23 -3.88 -4.84
CA VAL A 357 -31.02 -5.09 -5.14
C VAL A 357 -32.26 -5.28 -4.25
N GLN A 358 -32.41 -4.52 -3.16
CA GLN A 358 -33.54 -4.62 -2.21
C GLN A 358 -34.93 -4.53 -2.89
N ALA A 359 -35.06 -3.76 -3.97
CA ALA A 359 -36.32 -3.58 -4.70
C ALA A 359 -36.87 -4.87 -5.35
N VAL A 360 -36.06 -5.93 -5.47
CA VAL A 360 -36.47 -7.26 -5.95
C VAL A 360 -36.41 -8.35 -4.87
N ASP A 361 -36.02 -8.02 -3.64
CA ASP A 361 -35.99 -8.96 -2.52
C ASP A 361 -37.40 -9.25 -1.97
N LYS A 362 -37.52 -10.39 -1.29
CA LYS A 362 -38.72 -10.84 -0.58
C LYS A 362 -38.45 -11.09 0.91
N GLY A 363 -37.42 -10.43 1.48
CA GLY A 363 -36.93 -10.61 2.85
C GLY A 363 -35.81 -11.65 2.98
N ALA A 364 -35.44 -12.36 1.90
CA ALA A 364 -34.43 -13.41 1.95
C ALA A 364 -33.01 -12.84 2.05
N LEU A 365 -32.78 -11.64 1.50
CA LEU A 365 -31.55 -10.88 1.74
C LEU A 365 -31.59 -10.17 3.08
N GLU A 366 -32.74 -9.60 3.47
CA GLU A 366 -32.84 -8.92 4.78
C GLU A 366 -32.39 -9.84 5.94
N ASP A 367 -32.88 -11.09 5.97
CA ASP A 367 -32.52 -12.06 7.00
C ASP A 367 -31.00 -12.38 7.02
N THR A 368 -30.37 -12.66 5.88
CA THR A 368 -28.93 -12.98 5.82
C THR A 368 -28.06 -11.77 6.14
N HIS A 369 -28.49 -10.59 5.71
CA HIS A 369 -27.74 -9.36 5.88
C HIS A 369 -27.76 -8.86 7.32
N VAL A 370 -28.92 -8.95 7.98
CA VAL A 370 -29.06 -8.71 9.42
C VAL A 370 -28.22 -9.70 10.23
N GLN A 371 -28.23 -10.98 9.85
CA GLN A 371 -27.37 -11.99 10.49
C GLN A 371 -25.87 -11.69 10.31
N MET A 372 -25.44 -11.30 9.11
CA MET A 372 -24.06 -10.91 8.81
C MET A 372 -23.60 -9.72 9.66
N ILE A 373 -24.39 -8.63 9.72
CA ILE A 373 -24.03 -7.42 10.47
C ILE A 373 -23.97 -7.71 11.98
N HIS A 374 -24.96 -8.42 12.54
CA HIS A 374 -24.92 -8.79 13.96
C HIS A 374 -23.74 -9.71 14.31
N LEU A 375 -23.41 -10.67 13.44
CA LEU A 375 -22.25 -11.53 13.64
C LEU A 375 -20.95 -10.72 13.58
N TYR A 376 -20.80 -9.80 12.64
CA TYR A 376 -19.62 -8.93 12.54
C TYR A 376 -19.45 -8.06 13.79
N ASN A 377 -20.51 -7.38 14.27
CA ASN A 377 -20.46 -6.54 15.48
C ASN A 377 -20.16 -7.35 16.75
N ALA A 378 -20.74 -8.55 16.86
CA ALA A 378 -20.46 -9.47 17.95
C ALA A 378 -19.01 -9.96 17.89
N LYS A 379 -18.48 -10.25 16.69
CA LYS A 379 -17.07 -10.64 16.49
C LYS A 379 -16.09 -9.51 16.78
N ASP A 380 -16.33 -8.27 16.35
CA ASP A 380 -15.49 -7.11 16.73
C ASP A 380 -15.48 -6.92 18.25
N SER A 381 -16.57 -7.26 18.93
CA SER A 381 -16.64 -7.24 20.40
C SER A 381 -15.91 -8.42 21.07
N GLU A 382 -15.95 -9.62 20.49
CA GLU A 382 -15.22 -10.82 20.95
C GLU A 382 -13.70 -10.73 20.70
N THR A 383 -13.27 -10.24 19.54
CA THR A 383 -11.84 -10.19 19.14
C THR A 383 -11.06 -9.01 19.76
N LYS A 384 -11.73 -8.07 20.44
CA LYS A 384 -11.05 -6.94 21.10
C LYS A 384 -10.14 -7.44 22.23
N PRO A 385 -8.89 -6.95 22.34
CA PRO A 385 -7.96 -7.37 23.41
C PRO A 385 -8.50 -7.23 24.85
N ILE A 386 -9.44 -6.32 25.08
CA ILE A 386 -10.09 -6.15 26.40
C ILE A 386 -10.93 -7.39 26.76
N TYR A 387 -11.59 -8.01 25.79
CA TYR A 387 -12.46 -9.17 26.02
C TYR A 387 -11.68 -10.38 26.54
N SER A 388 -10.57 -10.72 25.88
CA SER A 388 -9.68 -11.80 26.32
C SER A 388 -9.03 -11.48 27.67
N SER A 389 -8.53 -10.26 27.88
CA SER A 389 -7.97 -9.84 29.17
C SER A 389 -8.97 -9.91 30.33
N LEU A 390 -10.26 -9.64 30.09
CA LEU A 390 -11.30 -9.81 31.10
C LEU A 390 -11.60 -11.30 31.37
N LEU A 391 -11.64 -12.14 30.34
CA LEU A 391 -11.89 -13.58 30.52
C LEU A 391 -10.76 -14.30 31.27
N SER A 392 -9.50 -13.93 31.00
CA SER A 392 -8.32 -14.53 31.64
C SER A 392 -7.88 -13.79 32.90
N TYR A 393 -8.77 -13.04 33.57
CA TYR A 393 -8.37 -12.20 34.70
C TYR A 393 -8.00 -13.03 35.94
N GLU A 394 -6.76 -12.83 36.40
CA GLU A 394 -6.26 -13.32 37.67
C GLU A 394 -5.94 -12.17 38.62
N LYS A 395 -6.06 -12.42 39.93
CA LYS A 395 -5.75 -11.41 40.95
C LYS A 395 -4.27 -11.04 40.88
N GLY A 396 -3.93 -9.76 40.83
CA GLY A 396 -2.57 -9.27 40.65
C GLY A 396 -2.08 -9.19 39.19
N SER A 397 -2.94 -9.47 38.21
CA SER A 397 -2.59 -9.37 36.78
C SER A 397 -2.55 -7.94 36.23
N ILE A 398 -3.10 -6.97 36.96
CA ILE A 398 -2.94 -5.54 36.64
C ILE A 398 -1.87 -4.96 37.56
N GLU A 399 -0.70 -4.66 36.97
CA GLU A 399 0.38 -4.00 37.67
C GLU A 399 -0.02 -2.60 38.15
N ASN A 400 0.58 -2.14 39.25
CA ASN A 400 0.39 -0.80 39.81
C ASN A 400 -1.06 -0.47 40.24
N LEU A 401 -1.86 -1.48 40.62
CA LEU A 401 -3.23 -1.31 41.11
C LEU A 401 -3.36 -0.47 42.39
N ASP A 402 -2.25 -0.18 43.09
CA ASP A 402 -2.13 0.77 44.19
C ASP A 402 -2.35 2.23 43.76
N GLN A 403 -2.15 2.55 42.49
CA GLN A 403 -2.32 3.91 41.95
C GLN A 403 -3.78 4.19 41.56
N LYS A 404 -4.41 5.14 42.27
CA LYS A 404 -5.80 5.55 42.03
C LYS A 404 -6.10 5.99 40.57
N PRO A 405 -5.27 6.79 39.89
CA PRO A 405 -5.54 7.19 38.50
C PRO A 405 -5.60 5.99 37.54
N LEU A 406 -4.81 4.94 37.80
CA LEU A 406 -4.83 3.72 37.00
C LEU A 406 -6.11 2.91 37.26
N ARG A 407 -6.55 2.78 38.53
CA ARG A 407 -7.86 2.21 38.87
C ARG A 407 -8.99 2.95 38.14
N GLU A 408 -9.00 4.28 38.15
CA GLU A 408 -10.01 5.09 37.47
C GLU A 408 -10.02 4.88 35.95
N LYS A 409 -8.86 4.87 35.26
CA LYS A 409 -8.86 4.59 33.82
C LYS A 409 -9.17 3.13 33.50
N VAL A 410 -8.70 2.15 34.27
CA VAL A 410 -9.07 0.74 34.07
C VAL A 410 -10.60 0.58 34.22
N ALA A 411 -11.20 1.09 35.30
CA ALA A 411 -12.65 1.07 35.50
C ALA A 411 -13.42 1.80 34.39
N THR A 412 -12.91 2.93 33.91
CA THR A 412 -13.52 3.67 32.78
C THR A 412 -13.43 2.90 31.47
N ARG A 413 -12.28 2.27 31.18
CA ARG A 413 -12.06 1.45 29.98
C ARG A 413 -12.95 0.21 29.98
N ILE A 414 -13.03 -0.47 31.13
CA ILE A 414 -13.89 -1.62 31.35
C ILE A 414 -15.37 -1.21 31.24
N SER A 415 -15.81 -0.16 31.93
CA SER A 415 -17.20 0.30 31.88
C SER A 415 -17.61 0.72 30.46
N LYS A 416 -16.74 1.42 29.71
CA LYS A 416 -17.01 1.73 28.30
C LYS A 416 -17.13 0.47 27.44
N PHE A 417 -16.23 -0.50 27.63
CA PHE A 417 -16.23 -1.75 26.88
C PHE A 417 -17.46 -2.62 27.18
N ILE A 418 -17.76 -2.84 28.46
CA ILE A 418 -18.97 -3.56 28.91
C ILE A 418 -20.23 -2.88 28.37
N LYS A 419 -20.33 -1.55 28.46
CA LYS A 419 -21.47 -0.81 27.92
C LYS A 419 -21.69 -1.01 26.41
N SER A 420 -20.61 -1.12 25.62
CA SER A 420 -20.70 -1.48 24.20
C SER A 420 -20.93 -2.97 23.95
N LEU A 421 -20.51 -3.85 24.86
CA LEU A 421 -20.66 -5.30 24.71
C LEU A 421 -22.10 -5.76 24.97
N ILE A 422 -22.85 -5.07 25.85
CA ILE A 422 -24.23 -5.44 26.25
C ILE A 422 -25.18 -5.63 25.07
N SER A 423 -25.13 -4.77 24.05
CA SER A 423 -25.99 -4.91 22.87
C SER A 423 -25.73 -6.20 22.11
N GLU A 424 -24.48 -6.68 22.14
CA GLU A 424 -24.04 -7.87 21.41
C GLU A 424 -24.11 -9.16 22.27
N LEU A 425 -24.20 -9.08 23.60
CA LEU A 425 -24.29 -10.27 24.49
C LEU A 425 -25.53 -11.16 24.28
N GLY A 426 -26.53 -10.67 23.54
CA GLY A 426 -27.64 -11.50 23.06
C GLY A 426 -27.25 -12.47 21.94
N HIS A 427 -26.10 -12.27 21.28
CA HIS A 427 -25.68 -13.05 20.13
C HIS A 427 -25.17 -14.46 20.52
N PRO A 428 -25.52 -15.53 19.77
CA PRO A 428 -25.19 -16.92 20.14
C PRO A 428 -23.70 -17.28 20.29
N ILE A 429 -22.77 -16.46 19.78
CA ILE A 429 -21.33 -16.71 19.98
C ILE A 429 -20.93 -16.57 21.45
N PHE A 430 -21.58 -15.66 22.19
CA PHE A 430 -21.34 -15.45 23.61
C PHE A 430 -22.06 -16.53 24.40
N LYS A 431 -21.34 -17.60 24.76
CA LYS A 431 -21.88 -18.71 25.54
C LYS A 431 -22.05 -18.29 27.00
N GLU A 432 -23.08 -18.82 27.65
CA GLU A 432 -23.40 -18.50 29.04
C GLU A 432 -22.23 -18.67 30.05
N PRO A 433 -21.33 -19.66 29.91
CA PRO A 433 -20.10 -19.73 30.71
C PRO A 433 -19.14 -18.55 30.50
N GLN A 434 -19.01 -18.01 29.28
CA GLN A 434 -18.18 -16.84 29.01
C GLN A 434 -18.79 -15.57 29.64
N LYS A 435 -20.12 -15.39 29.54
CA LYS A 435 -20.81 -14.26 30.19
C LYS A 435 -20.65 -14.28 31.71
N ARG A 436 -20.72 -15.47 32.32
CA ARG A 436 -20.44 -15.66 33.75
C ARG A 436 -18.97 -15.41 34.09
N ALA A 437 -18.03 -15.92 33.30
CA ALA A 437 -16.61 -15.66 33.50
C ALA A 437 -16.28 -14.15 33.44
N LEU A 438 -16.86 -13.39 32.50
CA LEU A 438 -16.74 -11.93 32.46
C LEU A 438 -17.26 -11.28 33.75
N TYR A 439 -18.45 -11.68 34.22
CA TYR A 439 -19.01 -11.16 35.47
C TYR A 439 -18.14 -11.51 36.69
N ASP A 440 -17.69 -12.77 36.81
CA ASP A 440 -16.84 -13.23 37.90
C ASP A 440 -15.49 -12.49 37.89
N SER A 441 -14.91 -12.22 36.72
CA SER A 441 -13.72 -11.40 36.56
C SER A 441 -13.95 -9.95 36.98
N LEU A 442 -15.08 -9.33 36.62
CA LEU A 442 -15.44 -7.99 37.12
C LEU A 442 -15.58 -7.97 38.65
N ILE A 443 -16.15 -9.02 39.26
CA ILE A 443 -16.23 -9.15 40.72
C ILE A 443 -14.84 -9.33 41.36
N LYS A 444 -13.95 -10.14 40.76
CA LYS A 444 -12.55 -10.26 41.22
C LYS A 444 -11.82 -8.91 41.15
N MET A 445 -11.95 -8.17 40.05
CA MET A 445 -11.41 -6.82 39.91
C MET A 445 -12.01 -5.86 40.96
N GLN A 446 -13.32 -5.92 41.21
CA GLN A 446 -13.96 -5.12 42.26
C GLN A 446 -13.41 -5.42 43.65
N GLN A 447 -13.17 -6.70 43.96
CA GLN A 447 -12.56 -7.12 45.23
C GLN A 447 -11.14 -6.58 45.37
N GLU A 448 -10.33 -6.63 44.32
CA GLU A 448 -8.96 -6.12 44.32
C GLU A 448 -8.93 -4.58 44.40
N PHE A 449 -9.83 -3.87 43.71
CA PHE A 449 -9.98 -2.42 43.84
C PHE A 449 -10.49 -2.01 45.23
N ASN A 450 -11.28 -2.86 45.90
CA ASN A 450 -11.74 -2.63 47.28
C ASN A 450 -10.60 -2.73 48.31
N GLU A 451 -9.52 -3.46 48.04
CA GLU A 451 -8.32 -3.46 48.90
C GLU A 451 -7.66 -2.08 48.98
N TYR A 452 -7.92 -1.21 47.99
CA TYR A 452 -7.50 0.19 47.94
C TYR A 452 -8.65 1.19 48.13
N GLY A 453 -9.85 0.73 48.50
CA GLY A 453 -11.02 1.57 48.79
C GLY A 453 -11.81 2.10 47.59
N ASP A 454 -11.46 1.71 46.36
CA ASP A 454 -12.05 2.25 45.12
C ASP A 454 -12.89 1.21 44.31
N GLY A 455 -13.29 0.10 44.91
CA GLY A 455 -14.08 -0.94 44.21
C GLY A 455 -15.41 -0.46 43.64
N ALA A 456 -15.99 0.60 44.23
CA ALA A 456 -17.19 1.26 43.72
C ALA A 456 -17.05 1.82 42.28
N LEU A 457 -15.83 2.01 41.78
CA LEU A 457 -15.59 2.46 40.40
C LEU A 457 -16.05 1.43 39.34
N LEU A 458 -16.13 0.14 39.71
CA LEU A 458 -16.59 -0.94 38.81
C LEU A 458 -18.09 -1.25 38.96
N ASP A 459 -18.77 -0.65 39.94
CA ASP A 459 -20.21 -0.84 40.17
C ASP A 459 -21.08 -0.58 38.92
N PRO A 460 -20.82 0.42 38.05
CA PRO A 460 -21.59 0.62 36.82
C PRO A 460 -21.53 -0.59 35.89
N ALA A 461 -20.32 -1.09 35.60
CA ALA A 461 -20.10 -2.25 34.73
C ALA A 461 -20.69 -3.54 35.32
N ILE A 462 -20.56 -3.72 36.63
CA ILE A 462 -21.12 -4.89 37.35
C ILE A 462 -22.64 -4.84 37.37
N LYS A 463 -23.24 -3.67 37.57
CA LYS A 463 -24.71 -3.50 37.55
C LYS A 463 -25.28 -3.77 36.16
N GLU A 464 -24.63 -3.27 35.12
CA GLU A 464 -24.98 -3.53 33.73
C GLU A 464 -24.90 -5.04 33.39
N MET A 465 -23.78 -5.72 33.69
CA MET A 465 -23.65 -7.17 33.48
C MET A 465 -24.63 -8.00 34.33
N ARG A 466 -24.93 -7.56 35.56
CA ARG A 466 -25.90 -8.19 36.46
C ARG A 466 -27.31 -8.18 35.86
N GLN A 467 -27.70 -7.09 35.19
CA GLN A 467 -28.99 -6.99 34.49
C GLN A 467 -29.06 -7.96 33.30
N VAL A 468 -28.01 -8.05 32.48
CA VAL A 468 -27.94 -8.99 31.35
C VAL A 468 -28.01 -10.46 31.80
N LEU A 469 -27.36 -10.79 32.92
CA LEU A 469 -27.36 -12.15 33.49
C LEU A 469 -28.60 -12.49 34.34
N GLY A 470 -29.54 -11.56 34.52
CA GLY A 470 -30.75 -11.78 35.33
C GLY A 470 -30.50 -12.04 36.83
N ILE A 471 -29.33 -11.65 37.35
CA ILE A 471 -28.94 -11.88 38.74
C ILE A 471 -29.61 -10.81 39.64
N PRO A 472 -30.42 -11.17 40.66
CA PRO A 472 -31.11 -10.20 41.49
C PRO A 472 -30.17 -9.34 42.33
N GLU A 473 -30.51 -8.07 42.56
CA GLU A 473 -29.72 -7.20 43.46
C GLU A 473 -29.67 -7.77 44.89
N PRO A 474 -28.49 -7.75 45.54
CA PRO A 474 -28.38 -8.17 46.93
C PRO A 474 -29.19 -7.21 47.82
N LYS A 475 -30.24 -7.73 48.46
CA LYS A 475 -31.01 -6.97 49.45
C LYS A 475 -30.07 -6.56 50.57
N LEU A 476 -29.81 -5.25 50.69
CA LEU A 476 -29.07 -4.68 51.81
C LEU A 476 -29.74 -5.07 53.12
N GLN A 477 -29.18 -6.06 53.82
CA GLN A 477 -29.51 -6.30 55.21
C GLN A 477 -28.98 -5.12 56.01
N VAL A 478 -29.90 -4.26 56.45
CA VAL A 478 -29.61 -3.23 57.46
C VAL A 478 -29.06 -3.95 58.68
N VAL A 479 -27.76 -3.81 58.93
CA VAL A 479 -27.11 -4.36 60.11
C VAL A 479 -27.71 -3.64 61.33
N GLN A 480 -28.62 -4.32 62.02
CA GLN A 480 -29.02 -3.94 63.37
C GLN A 480 -27.77 -4.02 64.26
N GLN A 481 -27.23 -2.87 64.67
CA GLN A 481 -26.25 -2.84 65.75
C GLN A 481 -26.93 -3.34 67.02
N SER A 482 -26.60 -4.56 67.42
CA SER A 482 -27.06 -5.18 68.65
C SER A 482 -26.51 -4.40 69.85
N LYS A 483 -27.39 -3.76 70.63
CA LYS A 483 -27.04 -3.10 71.90
C LYS A 483 -26.50 -4.12 72.91
N HIS A 484 -25.19 -4.15 73.11
CA HIS A 484 -24.58 -4.73 74.30
C HIS A 484 -24.30 -3.61 75.33
N LYS A 485 -24.53 -3.91 76.62
CA LYS A 485 -24.56 -2.94 77.72
C LYS A 485 -23.16 -2.39 78.06
N GLU A 486 -23.06 -1.08 78.26
CA GLU A 486 -22.00 -0.46 79.08
C GLU A 486 -22.32 -0.57 80.59
N PRO A 487 -21.30 -0.65 81.46
CA PRO A 487 -21.31 -0.11 82.81
C PRO A 487 -20.73 1.33 82.83
N ALA A 488 -21.37 2.22 83.60
CA ALA A 488 -21.13 3.66 83.53
C ALA A 488 -19.86 4.19 84.25
N PRO A 489 -19.30 5.33 83.78
CA PRO A 489 -18.54 6.28 84.59
C PRO A 489 -19.35 7.57 84.90
N LYS A 490 -18.79 8.43 85.76
CA LYS A 490 -19.52 9.50 86.49
C LYS A 490 -19.41 10.90 85.87
N LYS A 491 -20.37 11.74 86.28
CA LYS A 491 -20.57 13.18 86.00
C LYS A 491 -19.31 14.06 86.00
N ASP A 492 -19.19 14.83 84.92
CA ASP A 492 -19.21 16.31 84.86
C ASP A 492 -18.36 17.14 85.85
N LEU A 493 -17.44 17.96 85.30
CA LEU A 493 -16.65 18.95 86.05
C LEU A 493 -15.97 20.04 85.20
N PHE A 494 -15.82 19.88 83.87
CA PHE A 494 -15.16 20.88 83.01
C PHE A 494 -16.06 22.00 82.49
N ALA A 495 -17.39 21.86 82.59
CA ALA A 495 -18.37 22.90 82.24
C ALA A 495 -18.33 24.16 83.17
N MET A 496 -17.40 24.22 84.13
CA MET A 496 -17.27 25.33 85.11
C MET A 496 -15.94 26.10 85.05
N TRP A 497 -14.96 25.71 84.23
CA TRP A 497 -13.66 26.41 84.17
C TRP A 497 -13.49 27.31 82.94
N GLU A 498 -14.09 26.95 81.81
CA GLU A 498 -14.06 27.76 80.59
C GLU A 498 -14.82 29.10 80.76
N LYS A 499 -15.76 29.16 81.72
CA LYS A 499 -16.59 30.34 82.00
C LYS A 499 -16.03 31.34 83.04
N ARG A 500 -14.72 31.30 83.30
CA ARG A 500 -14.03 32.24 84.22
C ARG A 500 -12.79 32.93 83.64
N ALA A 501 -12.33 32.55 82.45
CA ALA A 501 -11.15 33.14 81.82
C ALA A 501 -11.47 34.34 80.91
N GLU A 502 -12.71 34.47 80.41
CA GLU A 502 -13.07 35.48 79.41
C GLU A 502 -13.58 36.81 79.98
N GLU A 503 -13.97 36.88 81.26
CA GLU A 503 -14.54 38.09 81.88
C GLU A 503 -13.52 39.01 82.58
N ALA A 504 -12.21 38.70 82.52
CA ALA A 504 -11.19 39.44 83.27
C ALA A 504 -9.87 39.68 82.50
N ASN A 505 -9.95 40.31 81.31
CA ASN A 505 -9.12 41.49 81.01
C ASN A 505 -9.42 42.17 79.66
N LYS A 506 -10.33 43.15 79.70
CA LYS A 506 -10.16 44.39 78.92
C LYS A 506 -9.71 45.48 79.90
N GLN A 507 -8.42 45.86 79.88
CA GLN A 507 -7.96 47.26 79.86
C GLN A 507 -6.43 47.41 79.98
N GLN A 508 -5.91 48.36 79.17
CA GLN A 508 -4.67 49.14 79.32
C GLN A 508 -3.28 48.52 78.99
N VAL A 509 -2.67 49.15 77.98
CA VAL A 509 -1.25 49.28 77.57
C VAL A 509 -0.65 50.45 78.41
N PRO A 510 0.68 50.72 78.59
CA PRO A 510 1.91 50.30 77.87
C PRO A 510 3.04 49.78 78.83
N SER A 511 4.38 49.82 78.62
CA SER A 511 5.29 50.39 77.58
C SER A 511 6.68 49.72 77.54
N ASN A 512 7.38 49.90 76.41
CA ASN A 512 8.84 49.93 76.15
C ASN A 512 9.85 49.83 77.32
N ALA A 513 10.93 49.05 77.15
CA ALA A 513 12.28 49.57 76.76
C ALA A 513 13.46 48.58 77.03
N VAL A 514 14.34 48.39 76.03
CA VAL A 514 15.81 48.05 76.11
C VAL A 514 16.22 46.76 76.87
N GLY A 515 17.17 45.92 76.42
CA GLY A 515 17.98 45.86 75.19
C GLY A 515 19.32 45.11 75.40
N SER A 516 19.90 44.57 74.30
CA SER A 516 21.26 44.00 74.18
C SER A 516 21.59 42.65 74.87
N GLY A 517 22.19 41.72 74.11
CA GLY A 517 22.64 40.41 74.61
C GLY A 517 23.09 39.42 73.53
N SER A 518 24.02 39.80 72.66
CA SER A 518 24.44 38.99 71.50
C SER A 518 25.29 37.76 71.85
N LYS A 519 24.98 36.58 71.27
CA LYS A 519 26.00 35.65 70.71
C LYS A 519 25.45 34.45 69.90
N ALA A 520 25.91 34.40 68.65
CA ALA A 520 26.36 33.23 67.87
C ALA A 520 25.45 31.98 67.63
N VAL A 521 25.08 31.84 66.35
CA VAL A 521 25.17 30.61 65.51
C VAL A 521 24.45 29.34 65.98
N SER A 522 23.30 29.09 65.36
CA SER A 522 23.20 27.97 64.38
C SER A 522 21.95 28.13 63.52
N THR A 523 22.11 28.01 62.20
CA THR A 523 20.99 28.08 61.24
C THR A 523 20.21 26.76 61.31
N PRO A 524 18.93 26.74 61.70
CA PRO A 524 18.14 25.52 61.59
C PRO A 524 17.89 25.26 60.10
N VAL A 525 18.52 24.20 59.58
CA VAL A 525 18.29 23.69 58.23
C VAL A 525 16.79 23.53 58.03
N ARG A 526 16.27 24.22 57.01
CA ARG A 526 14.87 24.17 56.60
C ARG A 526 14.58 22.74 56.13
N LYS A 527 14.14 21.86 57.04
CA LYS A 527 13.75 20.48 56.72
C LYS A 527 12.73 20.53 55.58
N GLN A 528 13.16 20.12 54.38
CA GLN A 528 12.25 19.94 53.28
C GLN A 528 11.24 18.89 53.70
N LYS A 529 9.96 19.24 53.60
CA LYS A 529 8.86 18.32 53.87
C LYS A 529 8.98 17.20 52.82
N GLU A 530 9.26 15.96 53.24
CA GLU A 530 9.34 14.83 52.31
C GLU A 530 7.98 14.61 51.65
N VAL A 531 7.84 15.12 50.44
CA VAL A 531 6.68 14.89 49.58
C VAL A 531 6.74 13.45 49.11
N SER A 532 5.70 12.65 49.41
CA SER A 532 5.55 11.26 48.94
C SER A 532 5.81 11.15 47.43
N PRO A 533 6.48 10.08 46.93
CA PRO A 533 6.68 9.84 45.51
C PRO A 533 5.39 9.96 44.68
N GLU A 534 4.25 9.49 45.21
CA GLU A 534 2.94 9.56 44.53
C GLU A 534 2.47 11.02 44.34
N VAL A 535 2.59 11.84 45.39
CA VAL A 535 2.25 13.27 45.35
C VAL A 535 3.20 14.06 44.43
N ARG A 536 4.43 13.57 44.22
CA ARG A 536 5.31 14.09 43.15
C ARG A 536 4.82 13.65 41.77
N ARG A 537 4.45 12.37 41.60
CA ARG A 537 3.91 11.83 40.34
C ARG A 537 2.66 12.58 39.87
N GLU A 538 1.65 12.69 40.73
CA GLU A 538 0.41 13.41 40.43
C GLU A 538 0.67 14.89 40.10
N ARG A 539 1.54 15.56 40.85
CA ARG A 539 1.88 16.96 40.59
C ARG A 539 2.63 17.15 39.27
N SER A 540 3.60 16.31 38.96
CA SER A 540 4.32 16.36 37.68
C SER A 540 3.40 16.04 36.50
N LEU A 541 2.52 15.04 36.62
CA LEU A 541 1.48 14.77 35.62
C LEU A 541 0.55 15.98 35.45
N GLN A 542 0.02 16.56 36.53
CA GLN A 542 -0.87 17.71 36.45
C GLN A 542 -0.20 18.93 35.78
N ILE A 543 1.09 19.15 36.01
CA ILE A 543 1.87 20.19 35.32
C ILE A 543 1.99 19.85 33.82
N VAL A 544 2.35 18.61 33.45
CA VAL A 544 2.38 18.15 32.05
C VAL A 544 1.04 18.39 31.35
N GLN A 545 -0.08 17.95 31.95
CA GLN A 545 -1.42 18.12 31.40
C GLN A 545 -1.78 19.60 31.21
N THR A 546 -1.52 20.44 32.22
CA THR A 546 -1.85 21.87 32.20
C THR A 546 -1.02 22.61 31.15
N LYS A 547 0.29 22.37 31.11
CA LYS A 547 1.21 22.97 30.14
C LYS A 547 0.91 22.52 28.72
N LEU A 548 0.73 21.21 28.49
CA LEU A 548 0.39 20.68 27.17
C LEU A 548 -0.92 21.23 26.63
N SER A 549 -1.94 21.39 27.49
CA SER A 549 -3.23 22.01 27.12
C SER A 549 -3.08 23.49 26.73
N SER A 550 -2.17 24.21 27.39
CA SER A 550 -1.95 25.66 27.19
C SER A 550 -0.88 26.01 26.14
N LEU A 551 -0.07 25.06 25.68
CA LEU A 551 0.94 25.26 24.62
C LEU A 551 0.36 25.98 23.40
N ASP A 552 1.05 26.98 22.87
CA ASP A 552 0.69 27.61 21.60
C ASP A 552 1.96 27.89 20.80
N ILE A 553 1.99 27.45 19.54
CA ILE A 553 3.11 27.64 18.60
C ILE A 553 3.41 29.13 18.40
N GLN A 554 2.39 30.00 18.55
CA GLN A 554 2.54 31.45 18.44
C GLN A 554 2.95 32.12 19.76
N SER A 555 2.98 31.40 20.89
CA SER A 555 3.39 31.96 22.18
C SER A 555 4.91 32.08 22.28
N GLY A 556 5.38 33.23 22.80
CA GLY A 556 6.78 33.41 23.20
C GLY A 556 7.24 32.46 24.32
N SER A 557 6.31 31.80 25.02
CA SER A 557 6.61 30.79 26.06
C SER A 557 6.75 29.36 25.51
N PHE A 558 6.40 29.10 24.24
CA PHE A 558 6.26 27.73 23.68
C PHE A 558 7.43 26.79 24.00
N ARG A 559 8.67 27.22 23.73
CA ARG A 559 9.87 26.42 24.02
C ARG A 559 10.13 26.24 25.51
N ALA A 560 9.81 27.23 26.34
CA ALA A 560 9.95 27.12 27.79
C ALA A 560 8.91 26.17 28.39
N ASP A 561 7.66 26.22 27.90
CA ASP A 561 6.60 25.30 28.31
C ASP A 561 6.90 23.86 27.89
N ILE A 562 7.44 23.63 26.68
CA ILE A 562 7.90 22.28 26.28
C ILE A 562 9.08 21.82 27.16
N PHE A 563 10.06 22.69 27.44
CA PHE A 563 11.18 22.33 28.30
C PHE A 563 10.71 21.95 29.71
N GLU A 564 9.77 22.71 30.29
CA GLU A 564 9.16 22.42 31.58
C GLU A 564 8.40 21.08 31.57
N ILE A 565 7.67 20.77 30.49
CA ILE A 565 7.05 19.44 30.29
C ILE A 565 8.12 18.34 30.29
N LYS A 566 9.22 18.49 29.55
CA LYS A 566 10.31 17.50 29.51
C LYS A 566 11.04 17.37 30.87
N GLU A 567 11.17 18.44 31.66
CA GLU A 567 11.67 18.34 33.04
C GLU A 567 10.71 17.59 33.97
N GLN A 568 9.39 17.77 33.80
CA GLN A 568 8.42 16.98 34.55
C GLN A 568 8.44 15.50 34.13
N ILE A 569 8.63 15.18 32.85
CA ILE A 569 8.79 13.78 32.38
C ILE A 569 10.07 13.15 32.97
N LYS A 570 11.21 13.87 32.95
CA LYS A 570 12.44 13.41 33.65
C LYS A 570 12.23 13.23 35.15
N THR A 571 11.43 14.09 35.78
CA THR A 571 11.05 13.95 37.19
C THR A 571 10.23 12.67 37.40
N LEU A 572 9.27 12.38 36.50
CA LEU A 572 8.49 11.14 36.51
C LEU A 572 9.38 9.89 36.36
N HIS A 573 10.33 9.88 35.42
CA HIS A 573 11.32 8.80 35.24
C HIS A 573 12.27 8.58 36.44
N SER A 574 12.41 9.59 37.31
CA SER A 574 13.29 9.52 38.48
C SER A 574 12.61 8.92 39.72
N LEU A 575 11.33 8.57 39.64
CA LEU A 575 10.56 8.02 40.75
C LEU A 575 10.71 6.49 40.84
N PRO A 576 10.59 5.89 42.03
CA PRO A 576 10.56 4.44 42.16
C PRO A 576 9.35 3.85 41.41
N GLY A 577 9.58 2.87 40.53
CA GLY A 577 8.51 2.16 39.79
C GLY A 577 8.09 2.78 38.46
N SER A 578 8.66 3.90 38.01
CA SER A 578 8.43 4.42 36.65
C SER A 578 9.30 3.69 35.61
N SER A 579 8.72 3.31 34.47
CA SER A 579 9.53 2.81 33.34
C SER A 579 10.24 3.96 32.63
N LYS A 580 11.48 3.73 32.16
CA LYS A 580 12.18 4.64 31.24
C LYS A 580 11.49 4.79 29.88
N THR A 581 10.55 3.91 29.55
CA THR A 581 9.74 3.97 28.32
C THR A 581 8.42 4.72 28.49
N GLU A 582 8.04 5.08 29.71
CA GLU A 582 6.81 5.85 29.96
C GLU A 582 6.98 7.28 29.41
N PHE A 583 6.04 7.76 28.59
CA PHE A 583 6.12 9.05 27.87
C PHE A 583 7.20 9.17 26.78
N ALA A 584 7.85 8.07 26.36
CA ALA A 584 8.88 8.13 25.31
C ALA A 584 8.34 8.64 23.96
N HIS A 585 7.10 8.31 23.60
CA HIS A 585 6.47 8.83 22.38
C HIS A 585 6.05 10.30 22.55
N LEU A 586 5.57 10.71 23.73
CA LEU A 586 5.33 12.11 24.04
C LEU A 586 6.61 12.94 23.97
N GLU A 587 7.74 12.46 24.51
CA GLU A 587 9.03 13.14 24.38
C GLU A 587 9.48 13.30 22.93
N ASN A 588 9.29 12.28 22.09
CA ASN A 588 9.55 12.36 20.65
C ASN A 588 8.64 13.38 19.96
N ALA A 589 7.33 13.37 20.23
CA ALA A 589 6.39 14.33 19.66
C ALA A 589 6.69 15.78 20.10
N LEU A 590 7.12 15.99 21.35
CA LEU A 590 7.58 17.28 21.85
C LEU A 590 8.92 17.72 21.21
N GLU A 591 9.83 16.79 20.91
CA GLU A 591 11.06 17.09 20.19
C GLU A 591 10.77 17.55 18.75
N VAL A 592 9.83 16.91 18.07
CA VAL A 592 9.34 17.31 16.73
C VAL A 592 8.61 18.67 16.77
N LEU A 593 7.95 19.03 17.89
CA LEU A 593 7.44 20.40 18.09
C LEU A 593 8.56 21.45 18.27
N MET A 594 9.65 21.12 18.97
CA MET A 594 10.78 22.04 19.12
C MET A 594 11.62 22.18 17.85
N ASN A 595 11.73 21.09 17.07
CA ASN A 595 12.55 20.95 15.87
C ASN A 595 11.67 20.66 14.63
N PRO A 596 10.91 21.66 14.12
CA PRO A 596 10.03 21.54 12.95
C PRO A 596 10.72 21.00 11.68
N GLU A 597 12.03 21.16 11.58
CA GLU A 597 12.86 20.71 10.44
C GLU A 597 12.70 19.20 10.17
N THR A 598 12.35 18.41 11.19
CA THR A 598 12.02 16.97 11.08
C THR A 598 10.69 16.65 10.36
N LEU A 599 9.91 17.69 10.03
CA LEU A 599 8.71 17.65 9.17
C LEU A 599 8.96 18.33 7.81
N GLY A 600 10.17 18.84 7.57
CA GLY A 600 10.58 19.54 6.34
C GLY A 600 10.66 18.62 5.13
N ILE A 601 11.34 19.06 4.06
CA ILE A 601 11.61 18.23 2.90
C ILE A 601 12.82 17.34 3.19
N SER A 602 12.64 16.01 3.15
CA SER A 602 13.75 15.07 3.24
C SER A 602 14.59 15.06 1.95
N SER A 603 15.84 14.60 2.04
CA SER A 603 16.70 14.41 0.87
C SER A 603 16.05 13.48 -0.16
N GLU A 604 15.41 12.42 0.31
CA GLU A 604 14.65 11.43 -0.44
C GLU A 604 13.42 12.04 -1.12
N GLU A 605 12.65 12.88 -0.42
CA GLU A 605 11.54 13.62 -1.01
C GLU A 605 12.02 14.55 -2.12
N LYS A 606 13.12 15.27 -1.90
CA LYS A 606 13.72 16.17 -2.88
C LYS A 606 14.26 15.43 -4.11
N LEU A 607 14.86 14.26 -3.91
CA LEU A 607 15.31 13.37 -4.98
C LEU A 607 14.13 12.80 -5.77
N LEU A 608 13.07 12.34 -5.09
CA LEU A 608 11.85 11.84 -5.72
C LEU A 608 11.14 12.94 -6.53
N MET A 609 11.08 14.17 -6.00
CA MET A 609 10.58 15.33 -6.74
C MET A 609 11.46 15.69 -7.94
N GLY A 610 12.79 15.63 -7.82
CA GLY A 610 13.70 15.83 -8.95
C GLY A 610 13.51 14.77 -10.05
N PHE A 611 13.32 13.51 -9.66
CA PHE A 611 12.98 12.42 -10.57
C PHE A 611 11.61 12.64 -11.24
N LEU A 612 10.59 13.04 -10.49
CA LEU A 612 9.26 13.37 -11.01
C LEU A 612 9.30 14.50 -12.03
N LEU A 613 10.01 15.58 -11.75
CA LEU A 613 10.18 16.70 -12.69
C LEU A 613 10.96 16.29 -13.94
N THR A 614 11.86 15.31 -13.83
CA THR A 614 12.58 14.74 -14.98
C THR A 614 11.66 13.86 -15.85
N LYS A 615 10.74 13.10 -15.24
CA LYS A 615 9.86 12.14 -15.93
C LYS A 615 8.53 12.73 -16.42
N HIS A 616 7.97 13.67 -15.69
CA HIS A 616 6.64 14.28 -15.87
C HIS A 616 6.74 15.80 -16.07
N LYS A 617 7.82 16.25 -16.74
CA LYS A 617 8.16 17.65 -17.08
C LYS A 617 6.99 18.62 -16.93
N LEU A 618 7.19 19.68 -16.15
CA LEU A 618 6.24 20.81 -16.09
C LEU A 618 5.84 21.25 -17.50
N GLY A 619 4.56 21.58 -17.68
CA GLY A 619 4.08 22.12 -18.95
C GLY A 619 4.85 23.37 -19.34
N ASN A 620 5.05 23.60 -20.64
CA ASN A 620 5.88 24.72 -21.14
C ASN A 620 5.46 26.09 -20.58
N ILE A 621 4.18 26.28 -20.28
CA ILE A 621 3.64 27.50 -19.65
C ILE A 621 4.16 27.67 -18.21
N ASP A 622 4.29 26.58 -17.45
CA ASP A 622 4.83 26.60 -16.09
C ASP A 622 6.36 26.70 -16.09
N LEU A 623 7.07 25.99 -16.97
CA LEU A 623 8.53 26.15 -17.14
C LEU A 623 8.91 27.59 -17.48
N ALA A 624 8.13 28.26 -18.34
CA ALA A 624 8.36 29.65 -18.72
C ALA A 624 8.23 30.63 -17.54
N LYS A 625 7.50 30.30 -16.47
CA LYS A 625 7.44 31.12 -15.23
C LYS A 625 8.77 31.11 -14.46
N PHE A 626 9.57 30.05 -14.62
CA PHE A 626 10.85 29.86 -13.92
C PHE A 626 12.08 30.19 -14.77
N ALA A 627 11.93 30.27 -16.10
CA ALA A 627 12.98 30.69 -17.03
C ALA A 627 13.23 32.21 -16.97
N LYS A 628 14.50 32.62 -17.09
CA LYS A 628 14.85 34.04 -17.30
C LYS A 628 14.73 34.40 -18.78
N PRO A 629 14.62 35.70 -19.13
CA PRO A 629 14.54 36.13 -20.54
C PRO A 629 15.73 35.74 -21.43
N SER A 630 16.85 35.30 -20.84
CA SER A 630 18.06 34.85 -21.53
C SER A 630 18.24 33.33 -21.60
N GLU A 631 17.25 32.55 -21.15
CA GLU A 631 17.33 31.09 -21.00
C GLU A 631 16.28 30.41 -21.88
N ASP A 632 16.70 29.40 -22.65
CA ASP A 632 15.79 28.65 -23.52
C ASP A 632 15.28 27.39 -22.79
N ILE A 633 13.96 27.26 -22.65
CA ILE A 633 13.30 26.07 -22.08
C ILE A 633 13.52 24.79 -22.90
N ASN A 634 14.08 24.89 -24.11
CA ASN A 634 14.46 23.76 -24.96
C ASN A 634 15.96 23.42 -24.87
N ASN A 635 16.79 24.28 -24.27
CA ASN A 635 18.22 24.03 -24.09
C ASN A 635 18.45 23.12 -22.85
N PRO A 636 19.13 21.96 -22.98
CA PRO A 636 19.35 21.03 -21.87
C PRO A 636 20.05 21.63 -20.65
N ASP A 637 20.98 22.57 -20.83
CA ASP A 637 21.72 23.16 -19.70
C ASP A 637 20.95 24.29 -19.02
N ASP A 638 20.08 24.99 -19.74
CA ASP A 638 19.13 25.92 -19.13
C ASP A 638 17.99 25.18 -18.43
N LEU A 639 17.50 24.07 -19.01
CA LEU A 639 16.54 23.15 -18.37
C LEU A 639 17.02 22.66 -17.00
N LYS A 640 18.31 22.36 -16.83
CA LYS A 640 18.90 22.04 -15.51
C LYS A 640 18.76 23.23 -14.54
N LYS A 641 19.13 24.43 -14.96
CA LYS A 641 19.04 25.67 -14.14
C LYS A 641 17.59 26.05 -13.81
N ILE A 642 16.64 25.72 -14.69
CA ILE A 642 15.21 25.94 -14.49
C ILE A 642 14.65 24.89 -13.53
N SER A 643 15.00 23.61 -13.68
CA SER A 643 14.60 22.53 -12.78
C SER A 643 15.04 22.76 -11.33
N VAL A 644 16.24 23.35 -11.12
CA VAL A 644 16.70 23.77 -9.79
C VAL A 644 15.79 24.85 -9.18
N ARG A 645 15.29 25.81 -9.97
CA ARG A 645 14.33 26.83 -9.51
C ARG A 645 12.95 26.26 -9.22
N VAL A 646 12.50 25.29 -10.02
CA VAL A 646 11.24 24.57 -9.77
C VAL A 646 11.32 23.81 -8.44
N LEU A 647 12.42 23.09 -8.18
CA LEU A 647 12.66 22.44 -6.89
C LEU A 647 12.79 23.44 -5.72
N ALA A 648 13.31 24.64 -5.96
CA ALA A 648 13.29 25.70 -4.96
C ALA A 648 11.86 26.16 -4.64
N SER A 649 10.97 26.25 -5.63
CA SER A 649 9.57 26.62 -5.39
C SER A 649 8.73 25.51 -4.73
N TYR A 650 9.10 24.24 -4.94
CA TYR A 650 8.61 23.15 -4.08
C TYR A 650 9.03 23.36 -2.61
N ALA A 651 10.27 23.82 -2.38
CA ALA A 651 10.78 24.14 -1.04
C ALA A 651 10.14 25.38 -0.39
N GLU A 652 9.63 26.34 -1.17
CA GLU A 652 8.86 27.47 -0.64
C GLU A 652 7.58 27.02 0.09
N GLN A 653 6.99 25.87 -0.30
CA GLN A 653 5.81 25.29 0.35
C GLN A 653 6.12 24.62 1.70
N GLU A 654 7.39 24.38 2.02
CA GLU A 654 7.80 23.70 3.26
C GLU A 654 7.31 24.45 4.51
N ARG A 655 7.52 25.76 4.56
CA ARG A 655 7.20 26.57 5.75
C ARG A 655 5.73 26.51 6.15
N VAL A 656 4.82 26.55 5.19
CA VAL A 656 3.37 26.49 5.44
C VAL A 656 2.97 25.08 5.85
N THR A 657 3.43 24.07 5.10
CA THR A 657 3.08 22.66 5.33
C THR A 657 3.62 22.12 6.67
N VAL A 658 4.80 22.55 7.08
CA VAL A 658 5.37 22.26 8.41
C VAL A 658 4.55 22.93 9.52
N LEU A 659 4.18 24.20 9.37
CA LEU A 659 3.41 24.92 10.39
C LEU A 659 1.99 24.34 10.56
N ASP A 660 1.33 23.94 9.47
CA ASP A 660 0.05 23.23 9.53
C ASP A 660 0.19 21.85 10.17
N ALA A 661 1.24 21.09 9.82
CA ALA A 661 1.52 19.79 10.43
C ALA A 661 1.80 19.91 11.94
N GLN A 662 2.61 20.87 12.38
CA GLN A 662 2.82 21.16 13.80
C GLN A 662 1.53 21.58 14.50
N SER A 663 0.70 22.43 13.87
CA SER A 663 -0.57 22.89 14.42
C SER A 663 -1.58 21.75 14.59
N ASN A 664 -1.64 20.84 13.62
CA ASN A 664 -2.47 19.63 13.68
C ASN A 664 -1.95 18.64 14.73
N MET A 665 -0.63 18.46 14.81
CA MET A 665 0.02 17.62 15.81
C MET A 665 -0.24 18.12 17.24
N LEU A 666 -0.06 19.43 17.48
CA LEU A 666 -0.38 20.06 18.75
C LEU A 666 -1.87 19.97 19.08
N ARG A 667 -2.78 20.12 18.10
CA ARG A 667 -4.22 19.98 18.31
C ARG A 667 -4.59 18.57 18.80
N ALA A 668 -4.01 17.53 18.20
CA ALA A 668 -4.24 16.14 18.62
C ALA A 668 -3.68 15.86 20.01
N LEU A 669 -2.45 16.32 20.32
CA LEU A 669 -1.86 16.20 21.65
C LEU A 669 -2.68 16.94 22.73
N LYS A 670 -3.23 18.12 22.41
CA LYS A 670 -4.12 18.88 23.29
C LYS A 670 -5.44 18.17 23.57
N GLN A 671 -6.06 17.56 22.57
CA GLN A 671 -7.35 16.86 22.71
C GLN A 671 -7.25 15.70 23.72
N GLU A 672 -6.11 15.02 23.77
CA GLU A 672 -5.88 13.90 24.70
C GLU A 672 -5.02 14.30 25.93
N ALA A 673 -4.70 15.60 26.11
CA ALA A 673 -3.85 16.07 27.20
C ALA A 673 -4.38 15.73 28.60
N LEU A 674 -5.71 15.67 28.78
CA LEU A 674 -6.36 15.27 30.03
C LEU A 674 -6.43 13.75 30.25
N HIS A 675 -5.89 12.96 29.32
CA HIS A 675 -5.96 11.50 29.30
C HIS A 675 -4.56 10.89 29.08
N PRO A 676 -3.67 10.83 30.09
CA PRO A 676 -2.24 10.51 29.92
C PRO A 676 -1.96 9.22 29.13
N GLU A 677 -2.77 8.19 29.35
CA GLU A 677 -2.61 6.90 28.68
C GLU A 677 -3.21 6.84 27.26
N ARG A 678 -4.01 7.84 26.86
CA ARG A 678 -4.37 8.07 25.45
C ARG A 678 -3.42 9.06 24.78
N LEU A 679 -2.89 10.01 25.54
CA LEU A 679 -1.88 10.95 25.11
C LEU A 679 -0.66 10.22 24.54
N GLU A 680 -0.16 9.18 25.23
CA GLU A 680 0.97 8.39 24.71
C GLU A 680 0.61 7.60 23.43
N ALA A 681 -0.55 6.96 23.39
CA ALA A 681 -1.06 6.26 22.19
C ALA A 681 -1.49 7.20 21.04
N THR A 682 -1.52 8.51 21.30
CA THR A 682 -1.71 9.56 20.29
C THR A 682 -0.35 10.06 19.85
N ALA A 683 0.55 10.35 20.79
CA ALA A 683 1.93 10.76 20.53
C ALA A 683 2.69 9.75 19.66
N SER A 684 2.46 8.45 19.86
CA SER A 684 3.08 7.38 19.06
C SER A 684 2.69 7.38 17.58
N ARG A 685 1.52 7.96 17.22
CA ARG A 685 1.01 8.01 15.82
C ARG A 685 1.03 9.41 15.23
N VAL A 686 0.96 10.44 16.06
CA VAL A 686 0.75 11.82 15.60
C VAL A 686 1.95 12.36 14.82
N VAL A 687 3.17 11.91 15.13
CA VAL A 687 4.39 12.29 14.41
C VAL A 687 4.35 11.76 12.96
N ASP A 688 3.98 10.50 12.77
CA ASP A 688 3.93 9.89 11.44
C ASP A 688 2.74 10.43 10.61
N ILE A 689 1.60 10.67 11.27
CA ILE A 689 0.46 11.37 10.65
C ILE A 689 0.88 12.79 10.23
N ALA A 690 1.60 13.54 11.07
CA ALA A 690 2.07 14.89 10.75
C ALA A 690 3.07 14.90 9.59
N ARG A 691 4.04 13.96 9.56
CA ARG A 691 4.97 13.77 8.44
C ARG A 691 4.26 13.44 7.14
N SER A 692 3.34 12.47 7.17
CA SER A 692 2.59 12.05 5.98
C SER A 692 1.69 13.19 5.46
N ALA A 693 0.99 13.88 6.35
CA ALA A 693 0.15 15.03 6.01
C ALA A 693 0.96 16.22 5.47
N ALA A 694 2.15 16.51 6.01
CA ALA A 694 3.03 17.55 5.50
C ALA A 694 3.44 17.25 4.05
N LYS A 695 3.94 16.03 3.79
CA LYS A 695 4.32 15.56 2.44
C LYS A 695 3.15 15.60 1.46
N GLN A 696 1.98 15.08 1.85
CA GLN A 696 0.78 15.07 1.00
C GLN A 696 0.32 16.48 0.66
N THR A 697 0.28 17.37 1.65
CA THR A 697 -0.19 18.76 1.47
C THR A 697 0.79 19.55 0.60
N ARG A 698 2.09 19.37 0.81
CA ARG A 698 3.15 19.99 0.01
C ARG A 698 3.11 19.56 -1.45
N PHE A 699 2.98 18.25 -1.68
CA PHE A 699 2.84 17.66 -3.01
C PHE A 699 1.57 18.14 -3.72
N ARG A 700 0.46 18.19 -3.00
CA ARG A 700 -0.81 18.71 -3.50
C ARG A 700 -0.72 20.20 -3.86
N LEU A 701 -0.23 21.05 -2.95
CA LEU A 701 -0.07 22.49 -3.23
C LEU A 701 0.80 22.75 -4.46
N PHE A 702 1.87 21.97 -4.64
CA PHE A 702 2.71 22.06 -5.83
C PHE A 702 1.96 21.64 -7.10
N THR A 703 1.24 20.52 -7.08
CA THR A 703 0.51 19.99 -8.25
C THR A 703 -0.79 20.74 -8.58
N ASP A 704 -1.42 21.39 -7.60
CA ASP A 704 -2.55 22.31 -7.79
C ASP A 704 -2.11 23.62 -8.47
N VAL A 705 -0.87 24.06 -8.27
CA VAL A 705 -0.30 25.30 -8.87
C VAL A 705 0.43 25.04 -10.20
N HIS A 706 0.95 23.82 -10.40
CA HIS A 706 1.82 23.48 -11.53
C HIS A 706 1.42 22.19 -12.25
N ALA A 707 1.14 22.29 -13.55
CA ALA A 707 0.70 21.18 -14.37
C ALA A 707 1.89 20.32 -14.84
N LEU A 708 1.96 19.08 -14.33
CA LEU A 708 2.91 18.06 -14.79
C LEU A 708 2.45 17.43 -16.11
N THR A 709 3.38 17.18 -17.04
CA THR A 709 3.11 16.64 -18.38
C THR A 709 3.98 15.41 -18.68
N PRO A 710 3.40 14.21 -18.86
CA PRO A 710 1.98 13.87 -18.72
C PRO A 710 1.50 13.99 -17.26
N PRO A 711 0.20 14.22 -17.03
CA PRO A 711 -0.36 14.32 -15.68
C PRO A 711 -0.15 13.03 -14.89
N LEU A 712 -0.06 13.16 -13.57
CA LEU A 712 0.06 12.01 -12.66
C LEU A 712 -1.29 11.31 -12.49
N ASN A 713 -1.26 9.98 -12.37
CA ASN A 713 -2.40 9.20 -11.94
C ASN A 713 -2.79 9.60 -10.50
N HIS A 714 -4.08 9.72 -10.21
CA HIS A 714 -4.62 9.95 -8.87
C HIS A 714 -4.01 9.02 -7.81
N GLN A 715 -3.82 7.73 -8.14
CA GLN A 715 -3.18 6.76 -7.25
C GLN A 715 -1.75 7.16 -6.85
N PHE A 716 -0.98 7.73 -7.79
CA PHE A 716 0.36 8.25 -7.50
C PHE A 716 0.28 9.45 -6.55
N ILE A 717 -0.68 10.34 -6.76
CA ILE A 717 -0.89 11.52 -5.92
C ILE A 717 -1.26 11.12 -4.48
N THR A 718 -2.05 10.07 -4.29
CA THR A 718 -2.40 9.55 -2.95
C THR A 718 -1.30 8.73 -2.29
N LEU A 719 -0.41 8.09 -3.06
CA LEU A 719 0.66 7.25 -2.54
C LEU A 719 1.99 7.97 -2.36
N PHE A 720 2.12 9.23 -2.79
CA PHE A 720 3.37 10.00 -2.72
C PHE A 720 4.04 9.98 -1.32
N PRO A 721 3.33 10.22 -0.18
CA PRO A 721 3.96 10.16 1.14
C PRO A 721 4.50 8.77 1.49
N ALA A 722 3.79 7.72 1.08
CA ALA A 722 4.20 6.34 1.29
C ALA A 722 5.44 5.99 0.44
N LEU A 723 5.50 6.44 -0.82
CA LEU A 723 6.68 6.28 -1.67
C LEU A 723 7.91 7.00 -1.09
N VAL A 724 7.75 8.23 -0.60
CA VAL A 724 8.83 8.95 0.08
C VAL A 724 9.30 8.18 1.33
N SER A 725 8.37 7.68 2.17
CA SER A 725 8.76 6.95 3.38
C SER A 725 9.30 5.53 3.15
N VAL A 726 8.95 4.87 2.04
CA VAL A 726 9.66 3.66 1.59
C VAL A 726 11.08 4.00 1.17
N PHE A 727 11.29 5.11 0.46
CA PHE A 727 12.63 5.53 0.06
C PHE A 727 13.50 5.97 1.26
N GLU A 728 12.94 6.71 2.21
CA GLU A 728 13.60 7.07 3.49
C GLU A 728 14.06 5.82 4.26
N LYS A 729 13.20 4.81 4.38
CA LYS A 729 13.57 3.54 5.02
C LYS A 729 14.65 2.80 4.24
N PHE A 730 14.56 2.72 2.92
CA PHE A 730 15.59 2.07 2.11
C PHE A 730 16.96 2.77 2.22
N SER A 731 16.97 4.11 2.20
CA SER A 731 18.19 4.90 2.47
C SER A 731 18.78 4.59 3.85
N GLN A 732 17.95 4.55 4.89
CA GLN A 732 18.40 4.39 6.28
C GLN A 732 18.78 2.96 6.66
N GLU A 733 17.95 1.98 6.34
CA GLU A 733 18.06 0.59 6.80
C GLU A 733 18.89 -0.30 5.86
N VAL A 734 19.10 0.12 4.60
CA VAL A 734 19.89 -0.63 3.61
C VAL A 734 21.13 0.16 3.17
N ILE A 735 20.95 1.31 2.52
CA ILE A 735 22.08 2.03 1.89
C ILE A 735 23.10 2.50 2.93
N LEU A 736 22.65 3.16 4.01
CA LEU A 736 23.56 3.63 5.06
C LEU A 736 24.23 2.48 5.80
N THR A 737 23.51 1.41 6.14
CA THR A 737 24.09 0.24 6.82
C THR A 737 25.11 -0.50 5.96
N GLU A 738 24.87 -0.66 4.65
CA GLU A 738 25.88 -1.21 3.74
C GLU A 738 27.09 -0.28 3.59
N LEU A 739 26.87 1.04 3.50
CA LEU A 739 27.96 2.02 3.45
C LEU A 739 28.79 2.04 4.73
N GLU A 740 28.18 1.97 5.91
CA GLU A 740 28.88 1.89 7.21
C GLU A 740 29.68 0.58 7.32
N SER A 741 29.11 -0.55 6.88
CA SER A 741 29.83 -1.83 6.82
C SER A 741 31.05 -1.74 5.89
N LYS A 742 30.89 -1.16 4.70
CA LYS A 742 31.98 -0.99 3.73
C LYS A 742 33.00 0.06 4.16
N TRP A 743 32.58 1.10 4.86
CA TRP A 743 33.47 2.09 5.45
C TRP A 743 34.33 1.46 6.55
N THR A 744 33.73 0.63 7.41
CA THR A 744 34.45 -0.12 8.45
C THR A 744 35.42 -1.13 7.84
N GLU A 745 35.05 -1.81 6.75
CA GLU A 745 35.99 -2.65 5.97
C GLU A 745 37.18 -1.83 5.44
N ILE A 746 36.96 -0.60 4.97
CA ILE A 746 38.00 0.30 4.44
C ILE A 746 38.89 0.86 5.56
N GLU A 747 38.35 1.19 6.73
CA GLU A 747 39.13 1.64 7.90
C GLU A 747 40.01 0.52 8.52
N HIS A 748 39.79 -0.73 8.11
CA HIS A 748 40.60 -1.89 8.51
C HIS A 748 41.63 -2.33 7.45
N LEU A 749 41.79 -1.56 6.36
CA LEU A 749 42.81 -1.74 5.30
C LEU A 749 43.95 -0.72 5.42
#